data_AF-A0A168I6N8-F1
#
_entry.id   AF-A0A168I6N8-F1
#
_cell.length_a   1.000
_cell.length_b   1.000
_cell.length_c   1.000
_cell.angle_alpha   90.00
_cell.angle_beta   90.00
_cell.angle_gamma   90.00
#
_symmetry.space_group_name_H-M   'P 1'
#
loop_
_entity.id
_entity.type
_entity.pdbx_description
1 polymer ?
#
loop_
_entity_poly.entity_id
_entity_poly.type
_entity_poly.pdbx_seq_one_letter_code
_entity_poly.pdbx_strand_id
1 'polypeptide(L)'
;MEASIFSPTLIKGLTDKIYDRRKAAALEIERLVRENEDSNERITQIVDALVQEFVYSNNPYARYGGLIGLAATSIALGPVGSSGVSRYLDIIVPPILSCFSNQDQKVRYYACESMYNIAKVAKGEVLRYFNSIFDALCKLSADSEISVKNGAELLDRLIKDIVSELSTTYVSPYSEPYNSIEAGGNKLDTPSSLPRNTAFSLPRFIPLLSQRIYVRNSAARQFLVSWMCVLDSIPDLELVSFLPEFLDGLIRCLNDVSEDVRVAASGLLQDFLNEIKEAAAARTVQIKQQQQALLKRKEGSIKTADEDTTTTTTAVTEDNAEEQDTTATEEQEEAIQADDTKEDEQDEKSLVDSENDGHGKGTYVPGQGVIVQYGKIVEILVPHLSSSEEDIQKTALLWINAFIEIAQNVIIQYTPEIIKAVLPSLAHPVTPIRNIALETNQNLQRLVLETPIQASSSSSTPPEPAASKSDPSGGNTKKKSLMVSSATTAAAQQQDPFDYQATVANLRLQFLNQNEETRVASLDWLLMLHKKAPNKILASDDGTFPALLKTLSDPSEDVVRRDLQLLAQISSYSDHDYFRSFIMSLLSLFSTDRRLLETRGSLIIRQLCMSLDPERIYCAIADILEQDEDLEFASIMIQNLNIILITSSELTDLRKRLRNLEHRDNQRLFNALYRSWCHNAVSAFSLCLLSQVYEHAANMLQIFAELEITVNMLIQVDKLVQLLESPVFTYLRLQLLEPEKYPYLFKCLYGILMLLPQSSAFSTLRNRLSSVSSLGFLHVLPKATPATSSTATSTSTDRKGSKSSSTKVEEINTIKYSDLLTHFKSVQSRHEKQRRQCKLTYN
;
A
#
# COMPACT_ATOMS: atom_id res chain seq x y z
N MET A 1 31.62 -68.88 -30.11
CA MET A 1 30.74 -68.24 -31.10
C MET A 1 29.33 -68.55 -30.65
N GLU A 2 28.75 -67.69 -29.80
CA GLU A 2 27.32 -67.79 -29.50
C GLU A 2 26.56 -67.49 -30.79
N ALA A 3 25.59 -68.34 -31.12
CA ALA A 3 24.76 -68.14 -32.29
C ALA A 3 23.98 -66.84 -32.12
N SER A 4 24.04 -65.95 -33.12
CA SER A 4 23.23 -64.74 -33.19
C SER A 4 21.77 -65.06 -32.85
N ILE A 5 21.21 -64.33 -31.89
CA ILE A 5 19.84 -64.51 -31.41
C ILE A 5 18.83 -64.37 -32.55
N PHE A 6 19.15 -63.48 -33.50
CA PHE A 6 18.34 -63.25 -34.68
C PHE A 6 18.86 -64.01 -35.87
N SER A 7 17.92 -64.58 -36.66
CA SER A 7 18.25 -65.20 -37.92
C SER A 7 18.78 -64.16 -38.92
N PRO A 8 19.65 -64.55 -39.88
CA PRO A 8 20.14 -63.62 -40.91
C PRO A 8 19.01 -62.95 -41.71
N THR A 9 17.91 -63.65 -41.92
CA THR A 9 16.71 -63.12 -42.59
C THR A 9 16.05 -62.01 -41.76
N LEU A 10 15.97 -62.19 -40.45
CA LEU A 10 15.39 -61.22 -39.52
C LEU A 10 16.25 -59.95 -39.43
N ILE A 11 17.58 -60.11 -39.30
CA ILE A 11 18.53 -58.99 -39.31
C ILE A 11 18.42 -58.18 -40.61
N LYS A 12 18.34 -58.88 -41.76
CA LYS A 12 18.16 -58.24 -43.07
C LYS A 12 16.82 -57.49 -43.17
N GLY A 13 15.75 -58.06 -42.59
CA GLY A 13 14.43 -57.42 -42.55
C GLY A 13 14.41 -56.15 -41.70
N LEU A 14 15.00 -56.19 -40.50
CA LEU A 14 15.08 -55.04 -39.59
C LEU A 14 15.97 -53.90 -40.12
N THR A 15 17.00 -54.23 -40.92
CA THR A 15 17.89 -53.24 -41.56
C THR A 15 17.45 -52.83 -42.97
N ASP A 16 16.29 -53.29 -43.44
CA ASP A 16 15.80 -52.95 -44.79
C ASP A 16 15.47 -51.45 -44.88
N LYS A 17 15.55 -50.87 -46.08
CA LYS A 17 15.23 -49.45 -46.32
C LYS A 17 13.72 -49.20 -46.32
N ILE A 18 12.91 -50.19 -46.67
CA ILE A 18 11.45 -50.09 -46.77
C ILE A 18 10.82 -50.31 -45.39
N TYR A 19 9.96 -49.39 -44.97
CA TYR A 19 9.28 -49.46 -43.66
C TYR A 19 8.45 -50.74 -43.50
N ASP A 20 7.66 -51.12 -44.50
CA ASP A 20 6.80 -52.31 -44.43
C ASP A 20 7.59 -53.61 -44.18
N ARG A 21 8.82 -53.70 -44.71
CA ARG A 21 9.70 -54.85 -44.46
C ARG A 21 10.25 -54.85 -43.04
N ARG A 22 10.62 -53.68 -42.51
CA ARG A 22 11.01 -53.55 -41.10
C ARG A 22 9.85 -53.89 -40.17
N LYS A 23 8.64 -53.45 -40.51
CA LYS A 23 7.42 -53.78 -39.76
C LYS A 23 7.11 -55.28 -39.77
N ALA A 24 7.23 -55.94 -40.93
CA ALA A 24 7.09 -57.39 -41.02
C ALA A 24 8.15 -58.13 -40.18
N ALA A 25 9.40 -57.65 -40.18
CA ALA A 25 10.45 -58.18 -39.34
C ALA A 25 10.19 -57.96 -37.83
N ALA A 26 9.60 -56.83 -37.46
CA ALA A 26 9.21 -56.55 -36.09
C ALA A 26 8.06 -57.44 -35.60
N LEU A 27 7.12 -57.83 -36.46
CA LEU A 27 6.10 -58.83 -36.12
C LEU A 27 6.72 -60.22 -35.85
N GLU A 28 7.84 -60.54 -36.50
CA GLU A 28 8.58 -61.77 -36.21
C GLU A 28 9.33 -61.67 -34.87
N ILE A 29 9.82 -60.48 -34.48
CA ILE A 29 10.30 -60.22 -33.10
C ILE A 29 9.18 -60.42 -32.09
N GLU A 30 7.98 -59.92 -32.38
CA GLU A 30 6.80 -60.10 -31.52
C GLU A 30 6.47 -61.59 -31.33
N ARG A 31 6.52 -62.38 -32.41
CA ARG A 31 6.35 -63.84 -32.35
C ARG A 31 7.45 -64.51 -31.52
N LEU A 32 8.71 -64.16 -31.75
CA LEU A 32 9.86 -64.67 -31.01
C LEU A 32 9.72 -64.40 -29.50
N VAL A 33 9.26 -63.21 -29.12
CA VAL A 33 9.07 -62.83 -27.71
C VAL A 33 7.94 -63.63 -27.08
N ARG A 34 6.80 -63.81 -27.76
CA ARG A 34 5.70 -64.66 -27.27
C ARG A 34 6.11 -66.13 -27.11
N GLU A 35 6.91 -66.65 -28.03
CA GLU A 35 7.44 -68.03 -27.94
C GLU A 35 8.39 -68.24 -26.75
N ASN A 36 8.93 -67.16 -26.18
CA ASN A 36 9.89 -67.18 -25.07
C ASN A 36 9.38 -66.43 -23.84
N GLU A 37 8.06 -66.25 -23.71
CA GLU A 37 7.43 -65.42 -22.68
C GLU A 37 7.74 -65.90 -21.25
N ASP A 38 7.94 -67.21 -21.07
CA ASP A 38 8.27 -67.81 -19.77
C ASP A 38 9.76 -67.65 -19.36
N SER A 39 10.63 -67.20 -20.27
CA SER A 39 12.09 -67.14 -20.05
C SER A 39 12.60 -65.70 -19.97
N ASN A 40 12.73 -65.17 -18.74
CA ASN A 40 13.21 -63.81 -18.52
C ASN A 40 14.62 -63.56 -19.08
N GLU A 41 15.52 -64.54 -18.96
CA GLU A 41 16.86 -64.45 -19.53
C GLU A 41 16.82 -64.32 -21.04
N ARG A 42 15.94 -65.08 -21.71
CA ARG A 42 15.84 -65.06 -23.17
C ARG A 42 15.27 -63.75 -23.68
N ILE A 43 14.26 -63.20 -23.01
CA ILE A 43 13.72 -61.87 -23.34
C ILE A 43 14.78 -60.79 -23.12
N THR A 44 15.52 -60.84 -22.01
CA THR A 44 16.61 -59.90 -21.74
C THR A 44 17.66 -59.94 -22.84
N GLN A 45 18.08 -61.14 -23.26
CA GLN A 45 19.01 -61.32 -24.38
C GLN A 45 18.48 -60.76 -25.71
N ILE A 46 17.18 -60.92 -26.00
CA ILE A 46 16.53 -60.34 -27.19
C ILE A 46 16.59 -58.80 -27.13
N VAL A 47 16.24 -58.22 -25.99
CA VAL A 47 16.30 -56.77 -25.78
C VAL A 47 17.74 -56.26 -25.92
N ASP A 48 18.70 -56.91 -25.26
CA ASP A 48 20.12 -56.54 -25.33
C ASP A 48 20.64 -56.60 -26.77
N ALA A 49 20.28 -57.62 -27.55
CA ALA A 49 20.67 -57.69 -28.95
C ALA A 49 20.04 -56.55 -29.78
N LEU A 50 18.77 -56.21 -29.58
CA LEU A 50 18.13 -55.05 -30.23
C LEU A 50 18.81 -53.74 -29.83
N VAL A 51 19.20 -53.59 -28.57
CA VAL A 51 19.86 -52.37 -28.08
C VAL A 51 21.27 -52.25 -28.64
N GLN A 52 22.11 -53.27 -28.45
CA GLN A 52 23.54 -53.23 -28.77
C GLN A 52 23.81 -53.31 -30.27
N GLU A 53 23.11 -54.18 -31.01
CA GLU A 53 23.38 -54.39 -32.43
C GLU A 53 22.63 -53.40 -33.34
N PHE A 54 21.49 -52.87 -32.89
CA PHE A 54 20.61 -52.03 -33.71
C PHE A 54 20.48 -50.59 -33.20
N VAL A 55 19.99 -50.35 -31.98
CA VAL A 55 19.75 -48.99 -31.48
C VAL A 55 21.04 -48.17 -31.37
N TYR A 56 22.11 -48.78 -30.87
CA TYR A 56 23.44 -48.14 -30.81
C TYR A 56 24.28 -48.28 -32.08
N SER A 57 23.73 -48.92 -33.13
CA SER A 57 24.40 -49.04 -34.42
C SER A 57 24.70 -47.68 -35.03
N ASN A 58 25.77 -47.57 -35.82
CA ASN A 58 26.02 -46.39 -36.65
C ASN A 58 25.15 -46.35 -37.91
N ASN A 59 24.48 -47.45 -38.26
CA ASN A 59 23.60 -47.51 -39.42
C ASN A 59 22.18 -46.99 -39.06
N PRO A 60 21.68 -45.92 -39.69
CA PRO A 60 20.34 -45.39 -39.41
C PRO A 60 19.22 -46.42 -39.61
N TYR A 61 19.33 -47.28 -40.63
CA TYR A 61 18.32 -48.31 -40.88
C TYR A 61 18.30 -49.39 -39.81
N ALA A 62 19.47 -49.70 -39.23
CA ALA A 62 19.54 -50.57 -38.06
C ALA A 62 18.89 -49.89 -36.86
N ARG A 63 19.13 -48.60 -36.61
CA ARG A 63 18.44 -47.85 -35.55
C ARG A 63 16.92 -47.88 -35.70
N TYR A 64 16.41 -47.65 -36.91
CA TYR A 64 14.97 -47.73 -37.17
C TYR A 64 14.43 -49.13 -36.84
N GLY A 65 15.11 -50.18 -37.31
CA GLY A 65 14.76 -51.57 -37.01
C GLY A 65 14.78 -51.89 -35.51
N GLY A 66 15.82 -51.44 -34.80
CA GLY A 66 15.97 -51.61 -33.35
C GLY A 66 14.85 -50.93 -32.57
N LEU A 67 14.54 -49.68 -32.89
CA LEU A 67 13.45 -48.93 -32.27
C LEU A 67 12.08 -49.61 -32.48
N ILE A 68 11.78 -50.02 -33.71
CA ILE A 68 10.51 -50.72 -34.02
C ILE A 68 10.50 -52.10 -33.33
N GLY A 69 11.63 -52.80 -33.29
CA GLY A 69 11.78 -54.09 -32.62
C GLY A 69 11.57 -54.02 -31.10
N LEU A 70 12.07 -52.97 -30.43
CA LEU A 70 11.82 -52.74 -29.00
C LEU A 70 10.35 -52.44 -28.71
N ALA A 71 9.68 -51.69 -29.59
CA ALA A 71 8.25 -51.46 -29.48
C ALA A 71 7.45 -52.75 -29.68
N ALA A 72 7.80 -53.57 -30.67
CA ALA A 72 7.18 -54.87 -30.91
C ALA A 72 7.41 -55.85 -29.74
N THR A 73 8.61 -55.84 -29.14
CA THR A 73 8.92 -56.60 -27.93
C THR A 73 8.00 -56.18 -26.78
N SER A 74 7.80 -54.87 -26.59
CA SER A 74 6.92 -54.36 -25.55
C SER A 74 5.44 -54.72 -25.78
N ILE A 75 4.98 -54.70 -27.04
CA ILE A 75 3.63 -55.13 -27.43
C ILE A 75 3.42 -56.63 -27.17
N ALA A 76 4.43 -57.45 -27.45
CA ALA A 76 4.36 -58.89 -27.21
C ALA A 76 4.22 -59.24 -25.71
N LEU A 77 4.96 -58.54 -24.84
CA LEU A 77 4.98 -58.78 -23.40
C LEU A 77 3.70 -58.31 -22.68
N GLY A 78 3.01 -57.31 -23.24
CA GLY A 78 1.75 -56.81 -22.67
C GLY A 78 1.90 -56.10 -21.31
N PRO A 79 0.77 -55.63 -20.73
CA PRO A 79 0.76 -54.75 -19.56
C PRO A 79 0.84 -55.46 -18.19
N VAL A 80 0.33 -56.69 -18.04
CA VAL A 80 0.09 -57.34 -16.75
C VAL A 80 0.50 -58.82 -16.80
N GLY A 81 1.21 -59.31 -15.77
CA GLY A 81 1.59 -60.72 -15.62
C GLY A 81 3.05 -60.91 -15.16
N SER A 82 3.45 -62.16 -14.89
CA SER A 82 4.85 -62.52 -14.57
C SER A 82 5.83 -62.24 -15.72
N SER A 83 5.30 -62.06 -16.93
CA SER A 83 5.97 -61.76 -18.20
C SER A 83 5.74 -60.33 -18.71
N GLY A 84 5.08 -59.46 -17.94
CA GLY A 84 4.69 -58.12 -18.41
C GLY A 84 5.88 -57.19 -18.72
N VAL A 85 5.63 -56.19 -19.59
CA VAL A 85 6.65 -55.24 -20.07
C VAL A 85 7.35 -54.48 -18.93
N SER A 86 6.67 -54.27 -17.80
CA SER A 86 7.14 -53.49 -16.65
C SER A 86 8.52 -53.89 -16.14
N ARG A 87 8.85 -55.19 -16.19
CA ARG A 87 10.15 -55.73 -15.74
C ARG A 87 11.32 -55.30 -16.63
N TYR A 88 11.06 -55.01 -17.90
CA TYR A 88 12.07 -54.77 -18.92
C TYR A 88 12.23 -53.29 -19.28
N LEU A 89 11.40 -52.39 -18.71
CA LEU A 89 11.45 -50.97 -19.05
C LEU A 89 12.80 -50.33 -18.72
N ASP A 90 13.50 -50.80 -17.69
CA ASP A 90 14.81 -50.29 -17.25
C ASP A 90 15.90 -50.48 -18.30
N ILE A 91 15.76 -51.49 -19.17
CA ILE A 91 16.67 -51.76 -20.29
C ILE A 91 16.10 -51.29 -21.63
N ILE A 92 14.77 -51.13 -21.76
CA ILE A 92 14.10 -50.69 -23.00
C ILE A 92 14.06 -49.16 -23.14
N VAL A 93 13.71 -48.44 -22.07
CA VAL A 93 13.43 -46.99 -22.13
C VAL A 93 14.70 -46.14 -22.31
N PRO A 94 15.81 -46.33 -21.56
CA PRO A 94 16.98 -45.46 -21.69
C PRO A 94 17.60 -45.41 -23.11
N PRO A 95 17.73 -46.52 -23.85
CA PRO A 95 18.19 -46.49 -25.24
C PRO A 95 17.30 -45.65 -26.15
N ILE A 96 15.97 -45.70 -25.96
CA ILE A 96 15.02 -44.91 -26.75
C ILE A 96 15.13 -43.42 -26.40
N LEU A 97 15.24 -43.08 -25.12
CA LEU A 97 15.45 -41.70 -24.67
C LEU A 97 16.71 -41.09 -25.30
N SER A 98 17.79 -41.87 -25.45
CA SER A 98 19.02 -41.42 -26.11
C SER A 98 18.82 -41.06 -27.59
N CYS A 99 17.83 -41.68 -28.25
CA CYS A 99 17.50 -41.43 -29.65
C CYS A 99 16.70 -40.13 -29.86
N PHE A 100 16.08 -39.55 -28.83
CA PHE A 100 15.34 -38.29 -28.96
C PHE A 100 16.23 -37.09 -29.31
N SER A 101 17.52 -37.13 -28.97
CA SER A 101 18.48 -36.07 -29.33
C SER A 101 19.37 -36.46 -30.52
N ASN A 102 18.97 -37.45 -31.32
CA ASN A 102 19.76 -37.90 -32.46
C ASN A 102 19.83 -36.84 -33.56
N GLN A 103 20.95 -36.76 -34.28
CA GLN A 103 21.10 -35.82 -35.40
C GLN A 103 20.13 -36.16 -36.56
N ASP A 104 19.85 -37.44 -36.78
CA ASP A 104 18.93 -37.88 -37.83
C ASP A 104 17.46 -37.69 -37.38
N GLN A 105 16.72 -36.85 -38.12
CA GLN A 105 15.31 -36.59 -37.86
C GLN A 105 14.42 -37.83 -37.89
N LYS A 106 14.74 -38.81 -38.75
CA LYS A 106 13.96 -40.06 -38.82
C LYS A 106 14.19 -40.91 -37.59
N VAL A 107 15.40 -40.92 -37.04
CA VAL A 107 15.69 -41.62 -35.78
C VAL A 107 14.88 -40.98 -34.65
N ARG A 108 14.84 -39.64 -34.56
CA ARG A 108 14.01 -38.94 -33.57
C ARG A 108 12.53 -39.26 -33.72
N TYR A 109 12.00 -39.24 -34.95
CA TYR A 109 10.62 -39.62 -35.25
C TYR A 109 10.28 -41.05 -34.82
N TYR A 110 11.10 -42.03 -35.22
CA TYR A 110 10.89 -43.42 -34.83
C TYR A 110 11.06 -43.65 -33.34
N ALA A 111 11.89 -42.85 -32.65
CA ALA A 111 11.96 -42.88 -31.19
C ALA A 111 10.64 -42.44 -30.56
N CYS A 112 10.00 -41.38 -31.08
CA CYS A 112 8.66 -40.96 -30.64
C CYS A 112 7.61 -42.05 -30.88
N GLU A 113 7.58 -42.63 -32.09
CA GLU A 113 6.63 -43.69 -32.45
C GLU A 113 6.81 -44.94 -31.56
N SER A 114 8.05 -45.38 -31.35
CA SER A 114 8.36 -46.51 -30.49
C SER A 114 7.99 -46.24 -29.04
N MET A 115 8.35 -45.07 -28.51
CA MET A 115 8.03 -44.70 -27.13
C MET A 115 6.52 -44.57 -26.92
N TYR A 116 5.76 -44.08 -27.91
CA TYR A 116 4.29 -44.05 -27.87
C TYR A 116 3.71 -45.45 -27.72
N ASN A 117 4.18 -46.41 -28.53
CA ASN A 117 3.70 -47.79 -28.45
C ASN A 117 4.08 -48.45 -27.11
N ILE A 118 5.26 -48.15 -26.58
CA ILE A 118 5.70 -48.66 -25.27
C ILE A 118 4.86 -48.06 -24.15
N ALA A 119 4.66 -46.73 -24.14
CA ALA A 119 3.83 -46.05 -23.16
C ALA A 119 2.38 -46.56 -23.18
N LYS A 120 1.84 -46.83 -24.38
CA LYS A 120 0.48 -47.38 -24.56
C LYS A 120 0.31 -48.74 -23.89
N VAL A 121 1.36 -49.56 -23.86
CA VAL A 121 1.34 -50.87 -23.21
C VAL A 121 1.69 -50.75 -21.73
N ALA A 122 2.72 -49.99 -21.37
CA ALA A 122 3.19 -49.83 -19.99
C ALA A 122 2.21 -49.07 -19.09
N LYS A 123 1.37 -48.19 -19.65
CA LYS A 123 0.41 -47.35 -18.92
C LYS A 123 1.07 -46.66 -17.71
N GLY A 124 0.53 -46.81 -16.49
CA GLY A 124 1.04 -46.15 -15.28
C GLY A 124 2.50 -46.47 -14.97
N GLU A 125 3.03 -47.62 -15.42
CA GLU A 125 4.42 -47.98 -15.18
C GLU A 125 5.40 -47.04 -15.90
N VAL A 126 4.97 -46.44 -17.03
CA VAL A 126 5.79 -45.48 -17.77
C VAL A 126 6.11 -44.22 -16.93
N LEU A 127 5.30 -43.93 -15.90
CA LEU A 127 5.46 -42.75 -15.06
C LEU A 127 6.74 -42.77 -14.23
N ARG A 128 7.37 -43.94 -14.01
CA ARG A 128 8.72 -44.02 -13.42
C ARG A 128 9.77 -43.22 -14.20
N TYR A 129 9.53 -43.03 -15.50
CA TYR A 129 10.41 -42.33 -16.43
C TYR A 129 9.92 -40.92 -16.76
N PHE A 130 8.84 -40.44 -16.10
CA PHE A 130 8.15 -39.21 -16.45
C PHE A 130 9.08 -38.03 -16.63
N ASN A 131 9.95 -37.74 -15.65
CA ASN A 131 10.87 -36.60 -15.72
C ASN A 131 11.77 -36.63 -16.97
N SER A 132 12.26 -37.81 -17.35
CA SER A 132 13.12 -37.96 -18.53
C SER A 132 12.34 -37.85 -19.83
N ILE A 133 11.14 -38.42 -19.87
CA ILE A 133 10.23 -38.34 -21.03
C ILE A 133 9.79 -36.90 -21.24
N PHE A 134 9.35 -36.22 -20.18
CA PHE A 134 8.97 -34.82 -20.19
C PHE A 134 10.11 -33.93 -20.69
N ASP A 135 11.34 -34.12 -20.17
CA ASP A 135 12.50 -33.34 -20.60
C ASP A 135 12.80 -33.52 -22.10
N ALA A 136 12.69 -34.74 -22.60
CA ALA A 136 12.86 -35.05 -24.02
C ALA A 136 11.75 -34.41 -24.88
N LEU A 137 10.48 -34.57 -24.49
CA LEU A 137 9.33 -33.99 -25.18
C LEU A 137 9.37 -32.46 -25.19
N CYS A 138 9.81 -31.84 -24.10
CA CYS A 138 10.00 -30.38 -24.02
C CYS A 138 11.01 -29.87 -25.07
N LYS A 139 12.06 -30.64 -25.36
CA LYS A 139 13.03 -30.32 -26.42
C LYS A 139 12.45 -30.59 -27.81
N LEU A 140 11.72 -31.70 -27.98
CA LEU A 140 11.15 -32.11 -29.26
C LEU A 140 9.98 -31.24 -29.72
N SER A 141 9.24 -30.61 -28.80
CA SER A 141 8.19 -29.65 -29.16
C SER A 141 8.76 -28.44 -29.92
N ALA A 142 10.04 -28.14 -29.72
CA ALA A 142 10.79 -27.11 -30.43
C ALA A 142 11.65 -27.64 -31.61
N ASP A 143 11.48 -28.91 -32.03
CA ASP A 143 12.29 -29.52 -33.09
C ASP A 143 12.16 -28.77 -34.43
N SER A 144 13.21 -28.77 -35.26
CA SER A 144 13.16 -28.14 -36.58
C SER A 144 12.23 -28.88 -37.54
N GLU A 145 12.04 -30.19 -37.34
CA GLU A 145 11.30 -31.05 -38.26
C GLU A 145 9.86 -31.27 -37.81
N ILE A 146 8.92 -30.92 -38.69
CA ILE A 146 7.47 -31.02 -38.43
C ILE A 146 7.04 -32.47 -38.16
N SER A 147 7.63 -33.44 -38.88
CA SER A 147 7.30 -34.86 -38.67
C SER A 147 7.66 -35.33 -37.26
N VAL A 148 8.81 -34.88 -36.72
CA VAL A 148 9.24 -35.17 -35.35
C VAL A 148 8.32 -34.52 -34.34
N LYS A 149 7.95 -33.24 -34.57
CA LYS A 149 6.96 -32.52 -33.74
C LYS A 149 5.63 -33.26 -33.66
N ASN A 150 5.07 -33.68 -34.81
CA ASN A 150 3.81 -34.43 -34.84
C ASN A 150 3.91 -35.77 -34.10
N GLY A 151 5.05 -36.47 -34.23
CA GLY A 151 5.30 -37.70 -33.49
C GLY A 151 5.42 -37.46 -31.98
N ALA A 152 6.11 -36.40 -31.58
CA ALA A 152 6.23 -36.00 -30.18
C ALA A 152 4.89 -35.56 -29.59
N GLU A 153 4.04 -34.88 -30.35
CA GLU A 153 2.69 -34.45 -29.93
C GLU A 153 1.76 -35.64 -29.62
N LEU A 154 1.81 -36.70 -30.43
CA LEU A 154 1.05 -37.92 -30.16
C LEU A 154 1.50 -38.61 -28.87
N LEU A 155 2.81 -38.66 -28.63
CA LEU A 155 3.39 -39.16 -27.39
C LEU A 155 3.02 -38.27 -26.21
N ASP A 156 3.15 -36.96 -26.36
CA ASP A 156 2.77 -35.96 -25.36
C ASP A 156 1.32 -36.13 -24.90
N ARG A 157 0.38 -36.20 -25.85
CA ARG A 157 -1.04 -36.41 -25.55
C ARG A 157 -1.28 -37.70 -24.77
N LEU A 158 -0.66 -38.80 -25.19
CA LEU A 158 -0.80 -40.08 -24.49
C LEU A 158 -0.24 -40.02 -23.06
N ILE A 159 0.92 -39.38 -22.86
CA ILE A 159 1.48 -39.25 -21.51
C ILE A 159 0.59 -38.35 -20.65
N LYS A 160 -0.02 -37.29 -21.21
CA LYS A 160 -1.02 -36.47 -20.51
C LYS A 160 -2.21 -37.31 -20.07
N ASP A 161 -2.78 -38.11 -20.97
CA ASP A 161 -3.88 -39.02 -20.66
C ASP A 161 -3.52 -39.99 -19.52
N ILE A 162 -2.31 -40.59 -19.56
CA ILE A 162 -1.81 -41.50 -18.51
C ILE A 162 -1.62 -40.75 -17.18
N VAL A 163 -1.06 -39.54 -17.19
CA VAL A 163 -0.86 -38.74 -15.98
C VAL A 163 -2.20 -38.34 -15.37
N SER A 164 -3.17 -37.88 -16.18
CA SER A 164 -4.51 -37.53 -15.71
C SER A 164 -5.26 -38.71 -15.10
N GLU A 165 -5.08 -39.93 -15.62
CA GLU A 165 -5.78 -41.12 -15.13
C GLU A 165 -5.07 -41.78 -13.92
N LEU A 166 -3.73 -41.81 -13.90
CA LEU A 166 -2.96 -42.74 -13.05
C LEU A 166 -1.94 -42.08 -12.12
N SER A 167 -1.73 -40.77 -12.18
CA SER A 167 -0.68 -40.08 -11.40
C SER A 167 -0.85 -40.19 -9.88
N THR A 168 -2.09 -40.27 -9.40
CA THR A 168 -2.44 -40.26 -7.95
C THR A 168 -2.70 -41.65 -7.39
N THR A 169 -2.85 -42.67 -8.25
CA THR A 169 -3.32 -44.01 -7.85
C THR A 169 -2.34 -45.13 -8.19
N TYR A 170 -1.52 -44.98 -9.22
CA TYR A 170 -0.67 -46.06 -9.69
C TYR A 170 0.61 -46.20 -8.85
N VAL A 171 0.75 -47.36 -8.20
CA VAL A 171 1.94 -47.75 -7.43
C VAL A 171 2.74 -48.76 -8.25
N SER A 172 4.00 -48.45 -8.52
CA SER A 172 4.85 -49.36 -9.29
C SER A 172 5.39 -50.48 -8.38
N PRO A 173 5.38 -51.75 -8.84
CA PRO A 173 5.96 -52.87 -8.10
C PRO A 173 7.49 -52.94 -8.21
N TYR A 174 8.10 -52.15 -9.10
CA TYR A 174 9.54 -52.20 -9.40
C TYR A 174 10.33 -50.97 -8.93
N SER A 175 9.67 -49.99 -8.31
CA SER A 175 10.33 -48.84 -7.71
C SER A 175 10.09 -48.77 -6.21
N GLU A 176 11.11 -48.37 -5.46
CA GLU A 176 10.95 -48.03 -4.06
C GLU A 176 9.92 -46.90 -3.85
N PRO A 177 9.21 -46.87 -2.72
CA PRO A 177 8.30 -45.78 -2.38
C PRO A 177 9.01 -44.42 -2.44
N TYR A 178 8.66 -43.62 -3.44
CA TYR A 178 9.33 -42.35 -3.77
C TYR A 178 9.10 -41.20 -2.77
N ASN A 179 8.53 -41.47 -1.60
CA ASN A 179 8.28 -40.49 -0.55
C ASN A 179 9.06 -40.76 0.74
N SER A 180 10.27 -41.33 0.64
CA SER A 180 11.28 -41.09 1.69
C SER A 180 11.99 -39.79 1.35
N ILE A 181 11.94 -38.85 2.29
CA ILE A 181 12.63 -37.55 2.27
C ILE A 181 14.09 -37.80 1.89
N GLU A 182 14.48 -37.63 0.63
CA GLU A 182 15.89 -37.68 0.25
C GLU A 182 16.57 -36.45 0.84
N ALA A 183 17.35 -36.71 1.89
CA ALA A 183 18.20 -35.76 2.56
C ALA A 183 19.33 -35.32 1.62
N GLY A 184 19.14 -34.24 0.86
CA GLY A 184 20.23 -33.69 0.06
C GLY A 184 19.85 -32.56 -0.88
N GLY A 185 19.74 -31.34 -0.35
CA GLY A 185 19.72 -30.08 -1.12
C GLY A 185 18.34 -29.45 -1.25
N ASN A 186 18.16 -28.29 -0.60
CA ASN A 186 16.94 -27.46 -0.54
C ASN A 186 15.64 -28.25 -0.36
N LYS A 187 15.25 -28.49 0.90
CA LYS A 187 13.96 -29.11 1.25
C LYS A 187 12.83 -28.26 0.64
N LEU A 188 12.22 -28.77 -0.43
CA LEU A 188 10.90 -28.32 -0.88
C LEU A 188 9.91 -28.63 0.25
N ASP A 189 9.08 -27.66 0.62
CA ASP A 189 8.01 -27.87 1.59
C ASP A 189 6.88 -28.66 0.91
N THR A 190 6.83 -29.97 1.15
CA THR A 190 5.85 -30.87 0.53
C THR A 190 4.57 -30.96 1.37
N PRO A 191 3.37 -30.70 0.80
CA PRO A 191 2.10 -30.92 1.49
C PRO A 191 1.94 -32.37 1.95
N SER A 192 1.39 -32.56 3.14
CA SER A 192 1.20 -33.90 3.73
C SER A 192 0.09 -34.71 3.06
N SER A 193 -0.83 -34.03 2.36
CA SER A 193 -2.00 -34.52 1.65
C SER A 193 -1.68 -35.18 0.30
N LEU A 194 -0.50 -34.96 -0.26
CA LEU A 194 -0.13 -35.52 -1.56
C LEU A 194 -0.15 -37.06 -1.57
N PRO A 195 -0.57 -37.68 -2.68
CA PRO A 195 -0.48 -39.13 -2.87
C PRO A 195 0.93 -39.65 -2.56
N ARG A 196 1.00 -40.74 -1.79
CA ARG A 196 2.26 -41.36 -1.41
C ARG A 196 2.51 -42.64 -2.18
N ASN A 197 3.77 -42.87 -2.50
CA ASN A 197 4.28 -44.10 -3.11
C ASN A 197 3.74 -44.37 -4.52
N THR A 198 3.24 -43.35 -5.20
CA THR A 198 2.86 -43.41 -6.61
C THR A 198 4.09 -43.40 -7.52
N ALA A 199 3.95 -43.97 -8.73
CA ALA A 199 5.03 -43.98 -9.71
C ALA A 199 5.36 -42.56 -10.22
N PHE A 200 4.36 -41.69 -10.32
CA PHE A 200 4.56 -40.26 -10.54
C PHE A 200 4.74 -39.54 -9.19
N SER A 201 5.71 -38.63 -9.12
CA SER A 201 5.98 -37.81 -7.93
C SER A 201 6.09 -36.35 -8.34
N LEU A 202 5.06 -35.57 -8.01
CA LEU A 202 5.04 -34.13 -8.26
C LEU A 202 6.25 -33.43 -7.60
N PRO A 203 6.58 -33.65 -6.31
CA PRO A 203 7.75 -33.00 -5.70
C PRO A 203 9.08 -33.24 -6.43
N ARG A 204 9.28 -34.44 -6.99
CA ARG A 204 10.49 -34.75 -7.79
C ARG A 204 10.47 -34.12 -9.17
N PHE A 205 9.29 -33.79 -9.68
CA PHE A 205 9.13 -33.11 -10.97
C PHE A 205 9.37 -31.60 -10.87
N ILE A 206 8.97 -30.95 -9.76
CA ILE A 206 9.06 -29.50 -9.59
C ILE A 206 10.45 -28.91 -9.90
N PRO A 207 11.59 -29.48 -9.45
CA PRO A 207 12.91 -28.95 -9.80
C PRO A 207 13.18 -28.92 -11.32
N LEU A 208 12.71 -29.92 -12.06
CA LEU A 208 12.84 -29.96 -13.52
C LEU A 208 11.96 -28.89 -14.18
N LEU A 209 10.71 -28.73 -13.72
CA LEU A 209 9.81 -27.69 -14.19
C LEU A 209 10.38 -26.29 -13.95
N SER A 210 10.87 -26.02 -12.74
CA SER A 210 11.50 -24.76 -12.34
C SER A 210 12.72 -24.41 -13.21
N GLN A 211 13.51 -25.41 -13.62
CA GLN A 211 14.62 -25.17 -14.56
C GLN A 211 14.14 -24.89 -15.98
N ARG A 212 13.07 -25.56 -16.44
CA ARG A 212 12.59 -25.49 -17.83
C ARG A 212 11.69 -24.28 -18.11
N ILE A 213 11.02 -23.71 -17.10
CA ILE A 213 10.07 -22.60 -17.29
C ILE A 213 10.70 -21.35 -17.94
N TYR A 214 12.02 -21.17 -17.87
CA TYR A 214 12.74 -20.03 -18.44
C TYR A 214 13.19 -20.21 -19.90
N VAL A 215 12.81 -21.31 -20.57
CA VAL A 215 13.08 -21.50 -22.01
C VAL A 215 12.47 -20.35 -22.81
N ARG A 216 13.13 -19.91 -23.89
CA ARG A 216 12.70 -18.77 -24.72
C ARG A 216 11.90 -19.15 -25.97
N ASN A 217 11.93 -20.42 -26.36
CA ASN A 217 11.22 -20.89 -27.55
C ASN A 217 9.71 -20.98 -27.27
N SER A 218 8.88 -20.33 -28.09
CA SER A 218 7.42 -20.29 -27.90
C SER A 218 6.76 -21.67 -27.93
N ALA A 219 7.21 -22.59 -28.78
CA ALA A 219 6.64 -23.95 -28.83
C ALA A 219 6.96 -24.73 -27.55
N ALA A 220 8.17 -24.58 -27.01
CA ALA A 220 8.52 -25.16 -25.72
C ALA A 220 7.75 -24.52 -24.55
N ARG A 221 7.54 -23.20 -24.57
CA ARG A 221 6.69 -22.51 -23.58
C ARG A 221 5.23 -22.98 -23.65
N GLN A 222 4.67 -23.11 -24.85
CA GLN A 222 3.33 -23.65 -25.05
C GLN A 222 3.21 -25.07 -24.49
N PHE A 223 4.22 -25.91 -24.73
CA PHE A 223 4.31 -27.25 -24.15
C PHE A 223 4.30 -27.20 -22.62
N LEU A 224 5.14 -26.36 -22.01
CA LEU A 224 5.24 -26.22 -20.56
C LEU A 224 3.94 -25.73 -19.93
N VAL A 225 3.34 -24.68 -20.48
CA VAL A 225 2.06 -24.13 -20.00
C VAL A 225 0.95 -25.18 -20.13
N SER A 226 0.87 -25.88 -21.26
CA SER A 226 -0.10 -26.97 -21.46
C SER A 226 0.06 -28.09 -20.44
N TRP A 227 1.30 -28.46 -20.08
CA TRP A 227 1.53 -29.46 -19.03
C TRP A 227 1.14 -28.99 -17.64
N MET A 228 1.42 -27.72 -17.31
CA MET A 228 0.98 -27.16 -16.03
C MET A 228 -0.55 -27.14 -15.95
N CYS A 229 -1.28 -26.81 -17.02
CA CYS A 229 -2.75 -26.93 -17.05
C CYS A 229 -3.24 -28.36 -16.79
N VAL A 230 -2.59 -29.37 -17.36
CA VAL A 230 -2.96 -30.78 -17.12
C VAL A 230 -2.72 -31.17 -15.66
N LEU A 231 -1.57 -30.79 -15.10
CA LEU A 231 -1.23 -31.10 -13.72
C LEU A 231 -2.16 -30.38 -12.73
N ASP A 232 -2.50 -29.13 -13.01
CA ASP A 232 -3.43 -28.31 -12.23
C ASP A 232 -4.87 -28.87 -12.25
N SER A 233 -5.28 -29.46 -13.37
CA SER A 233 -6.62 -30.05 -13.50
C SER A 233 -6.85 -31.32 -12.67
N ILE A 234 -5.80 -31.85 -12.02
CA ILE A 234 -5.85 -33.08 -11.22
C ILE A 234 -5.99 -32.70 -9.74
N PRO A 235 -7.18 -32.87 -9.10
CA PRO A 235 -7.46 -32.28 -7.78
C PRO A 235 -6.53 -32.72 -6.65
N ASP A 236 -6.05 -33.97 -6.67
CA ASP A 236 -5.15 -34.49 -5.62
C ASP A 236 -3.68 -34.07 -5.84
N LEU A 237 -3.36 -33.50 -7.00
CA LEU A 237 -2.05 -32.92 -7.29
C LEU A 237 -2.14 -31.42 -7.00
N GLU A 238 -1.92 -31.05 -5.73
CA GLU A 238 -1.91 -29.65 -5.27
C GLU A 238 -0.75 -28.83 -5.87
N LEU A 239 -0.79 -28.55 -7.18
CA LEU A 239 0.28 -27.87 -7.92
C LEU A 239 0.52 -26.44 -7.40
N VAL A 240 -0.55 -25.77 -6.99
CA VAL A 240 -0.51 -24.41 -6.40
C VAL A 240 0.40 -24.31 -5.18
N SER A 241 0.56 -25.40 -4.40
CA SER A 241 1.44 -25.44 -3.23
C SER A 241 2.93 -25.25 -3.61
N PHE A 242 3.28 -25.54 -4.87
CA PHE A 242 4.62 -25.36 -5.45
C PHE A 242 4.76 -24.14 -6.35
N LEU A 243 3.71 -23.31 -6.46
CA LEU A 243 3.67 -22.14 -7.33
C LEU A 243 4.90 -21.22 -7.26
N PRO A 244 5.50 -20.92 -6.08
CA PRO A 244 6.69 -20.07 -6.01
C PRO A 244 7.86 -20.55 -6.88
N GLU A 245 7.97 -21.85 -7.13
CA GLU A 245 9.11 -22.44 -7.86
C GLU A 245 9.07 -22.15 -9.37
N PHE A 246 7.92 -21.77 -9.93
CA PHE A 246 7.74 -21.54 -11.37
C PHE A 246 6.95 -20.27 -11.72
N LEU A 247 6.38 -19.55 -10.74
CA LEU A 247 5.55 -18.36 -10.96
C LEU A 247 6.25 -17.27 -11.77
N ASP A 248 7.51 -16.93 -11.45
CA ASP A 248 8.26 -15.90 -12.20
C ASP A 248 8.37 -16.25 -13.69
N GLY A 249 8.72 -17.50 -13.99
CA GLY A 249 8.81 -18.00 -15.36
C GLY A 249 7.46 -17.98 -16.08
N LEU A 250 6.38 -18.35 -15.39
CA LEU A 250 5.02 -18.31 -15.94
C LEU A 250 4.55 -16.87 -16.22
N ILE A 251 4.82 -15.92 -15.32
CA ILE A 251 4.53 -14.49 -15.54
C ILE A 251 5.28 -13.98 -16.78
N ARG A 252 6.54 -14.38 -16.99
CA ARG A 252 7.32 -14.00 -18.18
C ARG A 252 6.73 -14.55 -19.49
N CYS A 253 5.90 -15.61 -19.46
CA CYS A 253 5.19 -16.10 -20.64
C CYS A 253 4.09 -15.14 -21.11
N LEU A 254 3.63 -14.19 -20.28
CA LEU A 254 2.70 -13.14 -20.69
C LEU A 254 3.31 -12.18 -21.72
N ASN A 255 4.64 -12.13 -21.83
CA ASN A 255 5.33 -11.36 -22.87
C ASN A 255 5.94 -12.27 -23.96
N ASP A 256 5.32 -13.42 -24.25
CA ASP A 256 5.76 -14.26 -25.36
C ASP A 256 5.37 -13.65 -26.71
N VAL A 257 6.15 -13.97 -27.77
CA VAL A 257 5.82 -13.56 -29.14
C VAL A 257 4.56 -14.25 -29.66
N SER A 258 4.27 -15.48 -29.22
CA SER A 258 3.07 -16.24 -29.57
C SER A 258 1.89 -15.81 -28.70
N GLU A 259 0.79 -15.44 -29.36
CA GLU A 259 -0.47 -15.10 -28.67
C GLU A 259 -1.05 -16.28 -27.91
N ASP A 260 -0.98 -17.49 -28.48
CA ASP A 260 -1.47 -18.71 -27.83
C ASP A 260 -0.76 -18.95 -26.47
N VAL A 261 0.55 -18.70 -26.41
CA VAL A 261 1.32 -18.81 -25.17
C VAL A 261 0.87 -17.75 -24.16
N ARG A 262 0.67 -16.50 -24.59
CA ARG A 262 0.21 -15.43 -23.70
C ARG A 262 -1.18 -15.72 -23.15
N VAL A 263 -2.11 -16.17 -24.00
CA VAL A 263 -3.49 -16.51 -23.62
C VAL A 263 -3.52 -17.70 -22.67
N ALA A 264 -2.78 -18.77 -22.98
CA ALA A 264 -2.71 -19.95 -22.12
C ALA A 264 -2.06 -19.63 -20.76
N ALA A 265 -0.99 -18.84 -20.74
CA ALA A 265 -0.33 -18.41 -19.50
C ALA A 265 -1.25 -17.51 -18.66
N SER A 266 -1.97 -16.59 -19.28
CA SER A 266 -2.95 -15.74 -18.59
C SER A 266 -4.12 -16.55 -18.02
N GLY A 267 -4.62 -17.55 -18.74
CA GLY A 267 -5.66 -18.46 -18.26
C GLY A 267 -5.20 -19.23 -17.03
N LEU A 268 -4.04 -19.89 -17.12
CA LEU A 268 -3.47 -20.66 -16.02
C LEU A 268 -3.17 -19.80 -14.78
N LEU A 269 -2.67 -18.57 -14.94
CA LEU A 269 -2.48 -17.63 -13.82
C LEU A 269 -3.81 -17.24 -13.17
N GLN A 270 -4.88 -17.09 -13.96
CA GLN A 270 -6.20 -16.80 -13.42
C GLN A 270 -6.77 -17.98 -12.64
N ASP A 271 -6.55 -19.20 -13.12
CA ASP A 271 -6.98 -20.44 -12.46
C ASP A 271 -6.27 -20.61 -11.11
N PHE A 272 -4.93 -20.46 -11.06
CA PHE A 272 -4.19 -20.47 -9.79
C PHE A 272 -4.67 -19.40 -8.81
N LEU A 273 -4.96 -18.18 -9.29
CA LEU A 273 -5.46 -17.12 -8.41
C LEU A 273 -6.84 -17.48 -7.84
N ASN A 274 -7.71 -18.11 -8.61
CA ASN A 274 -9.02 -18.57 -8.15
C ASN A 274 -8.87 -19.69 -7.11
N GLU A 275 -8.00 -20.67 -7.36
CA GLU A 275 -7.72 -21.74 -6.40
C GLU A 275 -7.16 -21.19 -5.09
N ILE A 276 -6.24 -20.21 -5.13
CA ILE A 276 -5.71 -19.54 -3.94
C ILE A 276 -6.83 -18.85 -3.15
N LYS A 277 -7.79 -18.21 -3.83
CA LYS A 277 -8.95 -17.57 -3.19
C LYS A 277 -9.87 -18.61 -2.54
N GLU A 278 -10.14 -19.73 -3.22
CA GLU A 278 -10.93 -20.83 -2.67
C GLU A 278 -10.25 -21.44 -1.43
N ALA A 279 -8.95 -21.71 -1.50
CA ALA A 279 -8.15 -22.18 -0.36
C ALA A 279 -8.14 -21.19 0.81
N ALA A 280 -8.16 -19.88 0.54
CA ALA A 280 -8.29 -18.86 1.58
C ALA A 280 -9.69 -18.84 2.23
N ALA A 281 -10.74 -18.98 1.42
CA ALA A 281 -12.11 -19.06 1.90
C ALA A 281 -12.32 -20.32 2.79
N ALA A 282 -11.82 -21.48 2.35
CA ALA A 282 -11.87 -22.72 3.11
C ALA A 282 -11.16 -22.59 4.48
N ARG A 283 -9.97 -22.00 4.50
CA ARG A 283 -9.23 -21.71 5.75
C ARG A 283 -10.02 -20.80 6.68
N THR A 284 -10.68 -19.77 6.14
CA THR A 284 -11.51 -18.86 6.95
C THR A 284 -12.70 -19.58 7.58
N VAL A 285 -13.38 -20.46 6.83
CA VAL A 285 -14.48 -21.27 7.36
C VAL A 285 -14.00 -22.21 8.47
N GLN A 286 -12.86 -22.88 8.28
CA GLN A 286 -12.27 -23.76 9.29
C GLN A 286 -11.94 -23.01 10.58
N ILE A 287 -11.34 -21.82 10.48
CA ILE A 287 -11.02 -20.99 11.65
C ILE A 287 -12.30 -20.60 12.40
N LYS A 288 -13.36 -20.20 11.69
CA LYS A 288 -14.66 -19.87 12.30
C LYS A 288 -15.31 -21.06 12.99
N GLN A 289 -15.31 -22.23 12.35
CA GLN A 289 -15.84 -23.46 12.93
C GLN A 289 -15.05 -23.88 14.18
N GLN A 290 -13.72 -23.77 14.15
CA GLN A 290 -12.87 -24.07 15.30
C GLN A 290 -13.12 -23.10 16.47
N GLN A 291 -13.29 -21.80 16.19
CA GLN A 291 -13.68 -20.82 17.21
C GLN A 291 -15.06 -21.11 17.81
N GLN A 292 -16.06 -21.46 17.00
CA GLN A 292 -17.39 -21.83 17.49
C GLN A 292 -17.37 -23.10 18.33
N ALA A 293 -16.58 -24.12 17.94
CA ALA A 293 -16.41 -25.33 18.73
C ALA A 293 -15.76 -25.04 20.10
N LEU A 294 -14.78 -24.13 20.14
CA LEU A 294 -14.15 -23.67 21.39
C LEU A 294 -15.13 -22.90 22.28
N LEU A 295 -16.00 -22.05 21.70
CA LEU A 295 -17.04 -21.33 22.43
C LEU A 295 -18.08 -22.29 23.02
N LYS A 296 -18.59 -23.24 22.23
CA LYS A 296 -19.51 -24.29 22.73
C LYS A 296 -18.89 -25.15 23.83
N ARG A 297 -17.59 -25.45 23.73
CA ARG A 297 -16.86 -26.19 24.78
C ARG A 297 -16.71 -25.37 26.06
N LYS A 298 -16.52 -24.05 25.95
CA LYS A 298 -16.52 -23.13 27.10
C LYS A 298 -17.91 -23.00 27.73
N GLU A 299 -18.97 -22.89 26.93
CA GLU A 299 -20.36 -22.85 27.44
C GLU A 299 -20.79 -24.17 28.09
N GLY A 300 -20.40 -25.32 27.51
CA GLY A 300 -20.64 -26.64 28.10
C GLY A 300 -19.89 -26.83 29.42
N SER A 301 -18.67 -26.28 29.55
CA SER A 301 -17.90 -26.32 30.79
C SER A 301 -18.41 -25.35 31.88
N ILE A 302 -19.23 -24.35 31.52
CA ILE A 302 -19.89 -23.44 32.47
C ILE A 302 -21.21 -24.07 32.95
N LYS A 303 -21.95 -24.76 32.07
CA LYS A 303 -23.19 -25.47 32.45
C LYS A 303 -22.95 -26.67 33.36
N THR A 304 -21.81 -27.36 33.25
CA THR A 304 -21.44 -28.45 34.17
C THR A 304 -20.91 -27.98 35.52
N ALA A 305 -20.64 -26.68 35.70
CA ALA A 305 -20.21 -26.13 36.99
C ALA A 305 -21.39 -25.70 37.89
N ASP A 306 -22.59 -25.49 37.33
CA ASP A 306 -23.77 -25.03 38.07
C ASP A 306 -24.72 -26.16 38.53
N GLU A 307 -24.50 -27.42 38.12
CA GLU A 307 -25.34 -28.56 38.57
C GLU A 307 -24.83 -29.27 39.83
N ASP A 308 -23.63 -28.93 40.34
CA ASP A 308 -23.03 -29.64 41.48
C ASP A 308 -23.09 -28.87 42.82
N THR A 309 -23.94 -27.83 42.93
CA THR A 309 -24.23 -27.21 44.23
C THR A 309 -25.64 -26.62 44.24
N THR A 310 -26.63 -27.32 44.81
CA THR A 310 -27.18 -27.07 46.16
C THR A 310 -28.53 -27.77 46.31
N THR A 311 -28.62 -28.74 47.24
CA THR A 311 -29.89 -29.14 47.86
C THR A 311 -30.02 -28.43 49.21
N THR A 312 -31.25 -27.99 49.49
CA THR A 312 -31.87 -27.72 50.81
C THR A 312 -31.63 -26.39 51.56
N THR A 313 -32.69 -25.55 51.47
CA THR A 313 -33.54 -24.98 52.56
C THR A 313 -33.48 -23.48 52.92
N THR A 314 -34.68 -22.88 52.79
CA THR A 314 -35.38 -21.89 53.66
C THR A 314 -35.12 -20.38 53.52
N ALA A 315 -36.04 -19.75 52.77
CA ALA A 315 -37.11 -18.86 53.25
C ALA A 315 -36.87 -17.34 53.44
N VAL A 316 -37.94 -16.63 53.06
CA VAL A 316 -38.47 -15.33 53.54
C VAL A 316 -38.36 -14.12 52.58
N THR A 317 -39.43 -14.00 51.78
CA THR A 317 -40.31 -12.83 51.50
C THR A 317 -39.83 -11.52 50.85
N GLU A 318 -40.70 -11.11 49.91
CA GLU A 318 -41.26 -9.76 49.66
C GLU A 318 -40.67 -8.88 48.54
N ASP A 319 -41.44 -8.84 47.44
CA ASP A 319 -42.05 -7.65 46.81
C ASP A 319 -41.17 -6.46 46.40
N ASN A 320 -41.05 -6.23 45.09
CA ASN A 320 -41.99 -5.32 44.43
C ASN A 320 -41.88 -5.34 42.91
N ALA A 321 -43.04 -5.12 42.31
CA ALA A 321 -43.37 -5.23 40.91
C ALA A 321 -43.24 -3.89 40.15
N GLU A 322 -43.54 -4.02 38.85
CA GLU A 322 -44.05 -3.01 37.92
C GLU A 322 -43.00 -2.14 37.21
N GLU A 323 -42.69 -2.49 35.95
CA GLU A 323 -43.42 -2.15 34.71
C GLU A 323 -42.89 -0.80 34.17
N GLN A 324 -42.65 -0.57 32.89
CA GLN A 324 -43.37 -0.99 31.69
C GLN A 324 -42.48 -0.54 30.49
N ASP A 325 -42.30 -1.36 29.45
CA ASP A 325 -42.91 -1.20 28.11
C ASP A 325 -41.87 -0.71 27.07
N THR A 326 -41.82 -1.10 25.79
CA THR A 326 -42.64 -2.01 24.96
C THR A 326 -41.87 -2.26 23.65
N THR A 327 -41.91 -3.51 23.14
CA THR A 327 -42.16 -3.97 21.73
C THR A 327 -41.36 -3.36 20.55
N ALA A 328 -41.03 -4.03 19.44
CA ALA A 328 -41.53 -5.22 18.71
C ALA A 328 -40.55 -5.36 17.50
N THR A 329 -40.39 -6.42 16.70
CA THR A 329 -40.85 -7.82 16.59
C THR A 329 -40.01 -8.39 15.44
N GLU A 330 -39.54 -9.62 15.59
CA GLU A 330 -39.08 -10.50 14.50
C GLU A 330 -40.26 -11.38 14.05
N GLU A 331 -40.29 -11.75 12.77
CA GLU A 331 -40.85 -13.01 12.24
C GLU A 331 -39.90 -13.44 11.10
N GLN A 332 -39.13 -14.53 11.22
CA GLN A 332 -39.44 -15.97 11.27
C GLN A 332 -39.36 -16.62 9.88
N GLU A 333 -38.59 -17.71 9.78
CA GLU A 333 -38.93 -18.85 8.94
C GLU A 333 -38.46 -20.15 9.64
N GLU A 334 -39.39 -21.10 9.70
CA GLU A 334 -39.42 -22.32 10.52
C GLU A 334 -38.65 -23.50 9.92
N ALA A 335 -38.22 -24.43 10.78
CA ALA A 335 -38.07 -25.84 10.41
C ALA A 335 -38.51 -26.76 11.57
N ILE A 336 -39.34 -27.73 11.20
CA ILE A 336 -40.16 -28.62 12.02
C ILE A 336 -39.34 -29.78 12.63
N GLN A 337 -39.65 -30.14 13.89
CA GLN A 337 -39.21 -31.35 14.61
C GLN A 337 -40.32 -32.41 14.65
N ALA A 338 -39.91 -33.69 14.78
CA ALA A 338 -40.44 -34.78 15.65
C ALA A 338 -39.82 -36.12 15.17
N ASP A 339 -39.53 -37.18 15.93
CA ASP A 339 -39.93 -37.58 17.28
C ASP A 339 -39.00 -38.70 17.83
N ASP A 340 -39.13 -38.92 19.14
CA ASP A 340 -38.55 -39.87 20.11
C ASP A 340 -38.26 -41.33 19.72
N THR A 341 -37.22 -41.93 20.32
CA THR A 341 -37.36 -43.05 21.28
C THR A 341 -36.07 -43.34 22.08
N LYS A 342 -36.24 -43.56 23.39
CA LYS A 342 -35.23 -43.96 24.39
C LYS A 342 -34.92 -45.46 24.29
N GLU A 343 -33.73 -45.90 24.71
CA GLU A 343 -33.51 -46.95 25.73
C GLU A 343 -32.02 -47.28 25.95
N ASP A 344 -31.63 -47.14 27.23
CA ASP A 344 -30.77 -47.97 28.09
C ASP A 344 -29.26 -48.21 27.87
N GLU A 345 -28.57 -47.91 28.98
CA GLU A 345 -27.20 -48.20 29.35
C GLU A 345 -26.95 -49.72 29.55
N GLN A 346 -25.78 -50.20 29.14
CA GLN A 346 -24.99 -51.19 29.89
C GLN A 346 -23.51 -51.21 29.43
N ASP A 347 -22.64 -50.99 30.41
CA ASP A 347 -21.21 -51.35 30.53
C ASP A 347 -20.89 -52.77 29.97
N GLU A 348 -19.68 -53.20 29.55
CA GLU A 348 -18.31 -52.86 29.93
C GLU A 348 -17.31 -53.55 28.93
N LYS A 349 -16.13 -52.92 28.72
CA LYS A 349 -14.81 -53.48 28.31
C LYS A 349 -14.59 -54.12 26.92
N SER A 350 -13.77 -53.46 26.09
CA SER A 350 -12.35 -53.86 25.91
C SER A 350 -11.56 -52.85 25.08
N LEU A 351 -10.31 -52.62 25.50
CA LEU A 351 -9.26 -51.83 24.86
C LEU A 351 -8.79 -52.51 23.58
N VAL A 352 -8.85 -51.83 22.43
CA VAL A 352 -7.83 -51.92 21.36
C VAL A 352 -7.80 -50.60 20.60
N ASP A 353 -6.61 -50.04 20.42
CA ASP A 353 -6.30 -48.92 19.54
C ASP A 353 -6.85 -49.16 18.12
N SER A 354 -7.79 -48.32 17.68
CA SER A 354 -8.08 -48.15 16.26
C SER A 354 -7.58 -46.78 15.83
N GLU A 355 -6.59 -46.84 14.95
CA GLU A 355 -6.08 -45.74 14.15
C GLU A 355 -7.25 -44.91 13.62
N ASN A 356 -7.16 -43.59 13.86
CA ASN A 356 -8.12 -42.59 13.45
C ASN A 356 -8.09 -42.45 11.93
N ASP A 357 -8.80 -43.33 11.23
CA ASP A 357 -9.16 -43.17 9.84
C ASP A 357 -9.98 -41.88 9.71
N GLY A 358 -9.33 -40.83 9.20
CA GLY A 358 -9.84 -39.47 9.07
C GLY A 358 -10.98 -39.30 8.06
N HIS A 359 -11.91 -40.24 7.96
CA HIS A 359 -13.18 -40.06 7.24
C HIS A 359 -14.24 -39.52 8.20
N GLY A 360 -13.99 -38.30 8.68
CA GLY A 360 -14.99 -37.52 9.38
C GLY A 360 -16.07 -37.08 8.39
N LYS A 361 -17.33 -37.36 8.71
CA LYS A 361 -18.55 -36.88 8.05
C LYS A 361 -18.65 -35.34 8.08
N GLY A 362 -17.75 -34.66 7.38
CA GLY A 362 -17.78 -33.23 7.12
C GLY A 362 -18.15 -32.96 5.67
N THR A 363 -18.94 -31.92 5.42
CA THR A 363 -19.17 -31.41 4.07
C THR A 363 -17.81 -30.98 3.49
N TYR A 364 -17.34 -31.65 2.44
CA TYR A 364 -16.10 -31.29 1.74
C TYR A 364 -16.18 -29.83 1.27
N VAL A 365 -15.15 -29.03 1.57
CA VAL A 365 -15.04 -27.64 1.10
C VAL A 365 -13.88 -27.57 0.09
N PRO A 366 -14.10 -27.08 -1.14
CA PRO A 366 -13.02 -26.87 -2.11
C PRO A 366 -11.86 -26.04 -1.54
N GLY A 367 -10.61 -26.44 -1.79
CA GLY A 367 -9.41 -25.79 -1.26
C GLY A 367 -9.04 -26.14 0.18
N GLN A 368 -9.76 -27.07 0.82
CA GLN A 368 -9.45 -27.58 2.16
C GLN A 368 -8.12 -28.36 2.16
N GLY A 369 -7.16 -27.92 2.98
CA GLY A 369 -5.86 -28.59 3.15
C GLY A 369 -4.72 -28.02 2.30
N VAL A 370 -5.05 -27.19 1.29
CA VAL A 370 -4.06 -26.56 0.40
C VAL A 370 -3.19 -25.54 1.16
N ILE A 371 -1.86 -25.66 1.01
CA ILE A 371 -0.88 -24.81 1.69
C ILE A 371 -0.30 -23.78 0.69
N VAL A 372 -0.77 -22.53 0.79
CA VAL A 372 -0.27 -21.43 -0.04
C VAL A 372 0.84 -20.64 0.65
N GLN A 373 2.00 -20.54 -0.01
CA GLN A 373 3.19 -19.81 0.46
C GLN A 373 3.14 -18.32 0.08
N TYR A 374 2.20 -17.56 0.66
CA TYR A 374 1.95 -16.15 0.31
C TYR A 374 3.21 -15.26 0.29
N GLY A 375 4.11 -15.39 1.28
CA GLY A 375 5.31 -14.56 1.36
C GLY A 375 6.21 -14.68 0.12
N LYS A 376 6.57 -15.90 -0.27
CA LYS A 376 7.40 -16.16 -1.46
C LYS A 376 6.71 -15.69 -2.74
N ILE A 377 5.39 -15.84 -2.84
CA ILE A 377 4.63 -15.35 -4.00
C ILE A 377 4.72 -13.82 -4.08
N VAL A 378 4.51 -13.11 -2.97
CA VAL A 378 4.61 -11.64 -2.93
C VAL A 378 6.03 -11.17 -3.29
N GLU A 379 7.08 -11.84 -2.79
CA GLU A 379 8.48 -11.53 -3.16
C GLU A 379 8.72 -11.61 -4.67
N ILE A 380 8.08 -12.55 -5.36
CA ILE A 380 8.15 -12.70 -6.82
C ILE A 380 7.33 -11.62 -7.53
N LEU A 381 6.14 -11.27 -7.01
CA LEU A 381 5.23 -10.31 -7.63
C LEU A 381 5.71 -8.85 -7.53
N VAL A 382 6.34 -8.46 -6.42
CA VAL A 382 6.73 -7.06 -6.15
C VAL A 382 7.60 -6.47 -7.29
N PRO A 383 8.66 -7.14 -7.78
CA PRO A 383 9.42 -6.66 -8.93
C PRO A 383 8.59 -6.45 -10.21
N HIS A 384 7.52 -7.24 -10.41
CA HIS A 384 6.67 -7.17 -11.60
C HIS A 384 5.67 -6.00 -11.58
N LEU A 385 5.43 -5.38 -10.42
CA LEU A 385 4.55 -4.21 -10.26
C LEU A 385 5.05 -2.96 -11.01
N SER A 386 6.34 -2.92 -11.37
CA SER A 386 6.95 -1.85 -12.15
C SER A 386 7.50 -2.34 -13.50
N SER A 387 6.98 -3.46 -14.02
CA SER A 387 7.35 -3.98 -15.33
C SER A 387 7.02 -2.98 -16.45
N SER A 388 7.85 -2.95 -17.49
CA SER A 388 7.56 -2.22 -18.73
C SER A 388 6.44 -2.86 -19.56
N GLU A 389 6.19 -4.14 -19.33
CA GLU A 389 5.21 -4.92 -20.06
C GLU A 389 3.85 -4.85 -19.37
N GLU A 390 2.86 -4.31 -20.08
CA GLU A 390 1.55 -3.96 -19.52
C GLU A 390 0.80 -5.17 -18.94
N ASP A 391 0.82 -6.31 -19.64
CA ASP A 391 0.13 -7.53 -19.18
C ASP A 391 0.77 -8.13 -17.91
N ILE A 392 2.11 -8.07 -17.81
CA ILE A 392 2.85 -8.51 -16.62
C ILE A 392 2.50 -7.59 -15.44
N GLN A 393 2.59 -6.27 -15.64
CA GLN A 393 2.31 -5.29 -14.60
C GLN A 393 0.86 -5.39 -14.11
N LYS A 394 -0.09 -5.48 -15.04
CA LYS A 394 -1.52 -5.65 -14.74
C LYS A 394 -1.77 -6.91 -13.92
N THR A 395 -1.16 -8.03 -14.31
CA THR A 395 -1.33 -9.31 -13.60
C THR A 395 -0.76 -9.24 -12.19
N ALA A 396 0.42 -8.66 -12.02
CA ALA A 396 1.01 -8.46 -10.68
C ALA A 396 0.12 -7.57 -9.79
N LEU A 397 -0.42 -6.48 -10.33
CA LEU A 397 -1.35 -5.61 -9.61
C LEU A 397 -2.63 -6.34 -9.18
N LEU A 398 -3.23 -7.15 -10.07
CA LEU A 398 -4.42 -7.94 -9.75
C LEU A 398 -4.17 -8.93 -8.61
N TRP A 399 -3.03 -9.61 -8.63
CA TRP A 399 -2.66 -10.57 -7.59
C TRP A 399 -2.38 -9.87 -6.25
N ILE A 400 -1.65 -8.76 -6.24
CA ILE A 400 -1.42 -7.98 -5.03
C ILE A 400 -2.74 -7.45 -4.46
N ASN A 401 -3.65 -6.94 -5.30
CA ASN A 401 -4.95 -6.47 -4.84
C ASN A 401 -5.76 -7.60 -4.19
N ALA A 402 -5.79 -8.79 -4.80
CA ALA A 402 -6.42 -9.97 -4.20
C ALA A 402 -5.77 -10.35 -2.86
N PHE A 403 -4.44 -10.27 -2.76
CA PHE A 403 -3.71 -10.65 -1.56
C PHE A 403 -3.91 -9.67 -0.40
N ILE A 404 -4.24 -8.41 -0.66
CA ILE A 404 -4.66 -7.47 0.38
C ILE A 404 -5.89 -8.01 1.14
N GLU A 405 -6.81 -8.69 0.46
CA GLU A 405 -8.02 -9.23 1.09
C GLU A 405 -7.75 -10.55 1.83
N ILE A 406 -6.99 -11.46 1.22
CA ILE A 406 -6.85 -12.84 1.73
C ILE A 406 -5.60 -13.07 2.60
N ALA A 407 -4.59 -12.21 2.53
CA ALA A 407 -3.28 -12.39 3.17
C ALA A 407 -2.73 -11.11 3.82
N GLN A 408 -3.60 -10.38 4.53
CA GLN A 408 -3.31 -9.10 5.21
C GLN A 408 -2.00 -9.08 6.02
N ASN A 409 -1.77 -10.11 6.84
CA ASN A 409 -0.58 -10.22 7.70
C ASN A 409 0.74 -10.34 6.93
N VAL A 410 0.68 -10.80 5.68
CA VAL A 410 1.85 -10.90 4.79
C VAL A 410 2.01 -9.57 4.06
N ILE A 411 0.95 -9.07 3.42
CA ILE A 411 1.00 -7.84 2.62
C ILE A 411 1.44 -6.62 3.44
N ILE A 412 1.06 -6.54 4.71
CA ILE A 412 1.47 -5.41 5.57
C ILE A 412 2.99 -5.26 5.67
N GLN A 413 3.74 -6.37 5.63
CA GLN A 413 5.21 -6.38 5.70
C GLN A 413 5.86 -5.91 4.39
N TYR A 414 5.20 -6.14 3.25
CA TYR A 414 5.67 -5.74 1.91
C TYR A 414 5.13 -4.38 1.47
N THR A 415 4.21 -3.79 2.24
CA THR A 415 3.54 -2.52 1.90
C THR A 415 4.52 -1.39 1.53
N PRO A 416 5.67 -1.19 2.20
CA PRO A 416 6.63 -0.16 1.79
C PRO A 416 7.10 -0.29 0.33
N GLU A 417 7.48 -1.50 -0.11
CA GLU A 417 7.93 -1.74 -1.48
C GLU A 417 6.76 -1.79 -2.48
N ILE A 418 5.59 -2.28 -2.06
CA ILE A 418 4.38 -2.24 -2.90
C ILE A 418 3.99 -0.78 -3.20
N ILE A 419 3.93 0.10 -2.19
CA ILE A 419 3.57 1.52 -2.37
C ILE A 419 4.53 2.20 -3.34
N LYS A 420 5.84 1.95 -3.20
CA LYS A 420 6.87 2.50 -4.07
C LYS A 420 6.64 2.14 -5.56
N ALA A 421 6.14 0.95 -5.82
CA ALA A 421 5.84 0.47 -7.17
C ALA A 421 4.44 0.88 -7.68
N VAL A 422 3.43 0.91 -6.80
CA VAL A 422 2.02 1.18 -7.16
C VAL A 422 1.74 2.67 -7.37
N LEU A 423 2.33 3.57 -6.57
CA LEU A 423 2.03 5.00 -6.64
C LEU A 423 2.34 5.65 -8.01
N PRO A 424 3.45 5.32 -8.69
CA PRO A 424 3.67 5.77 -10.07
C PRO A 424 2.59 5.30 -11.05
N SER A 425 1.99 4.13 -10.82
CA SER A 425 0.97 3.53 -11.68
C SER A 425 -0.42 4.19 -11.56
N LEU A 426 -0.61 5.10 -10.59
CA LEU A 426 -1.84 5.90 -10.47
C LEU A 426 -2.05 6.87 -11.64
N ALA A 427 -0.96 7.24 -12.33
CA ALA A 427 -0.99 8.07 -13.54
C ALA A 427 -0.64 7.26 -14.80
N HIS A 428 -0.75 5.93 -14.76
CA HIS A 428 -0.41 5.07 -15.89
C HIS A 428 -1.29 5.39 -17.12
N PRO A 429 -0.74 5.41 -18.36
CA PRO A 429 -1.53 5.73 -19.56
C PRO A 429 -2.66 4.73 -19.80
N VAL A 430 -2.41 3.44 -19.55
CA VAL A 430 -3.39 2.35 -19.71
C VAL A 430 -4.42 2.37 -18.58
N THR A 431 -5.68 2.63 -18.95
CA THR A 431 -6.81 2.77 -18.00
C THR A 431 -7.01 1.54 -17.11
N PRO A 432 -7.01 0.28 -17.59
CA PRO A 432 -7.09 -0.89 -16.73
C PRO A 432 -6.04 -0.92 -15.60
N ILE A 433 -4.76 -0.66 -15.93
CA ILE A 433 -3.66 -0.64 -14.96
C ILE A 433 -3.88 0.48 -13.95
N ARG A 434 -4.23 1.68 -14.43
CA ARG A 434 -4.51 2.84 -13.59
C ARG A 434 -5.63 2.58 -12.59
N ASN A 435 -6.74 1.98 -13.03
CA ASN A 435 -7.89 1.69 -12.17
C ASN A 435 -7.53 0.67 -11.08
N ILE A 436 -6.83 -0.42 -11.44
CA ILE A 436 -6.41 -1.43 -10.47
C ILE A 436 -5.38 -0.83 -9.49
N ALA A 437 -4.47 0.04 -9.95
CA ALA A 437 -3.52 0.72 -9.08
C ALA A 437 -4.22 1.66 -8.08
N LEU A 438 -5.24 2.42 -8.52
CA LEU A 438 -6.07 3.26 -7.65
C LEU A 438 -6.79 2.44 -6.58
N GLU A 439 -7.39 1.32 -6.98
CA GLU A 439 -8.07 0.40 -6.07
C GLU A 439 -7.10 -0.23 -5.07
N THR A 440 -5.96 -0.74 -5.56
CA THR A 440 -4.88 -1.32 -4.74
C THR A 440 -4.39 -0.30 -3.71
N ASN A 441 -4.17 0.94 -4.14
CA ASN A 441 -3.75 2.03 -3.26
C ASN A 441 -4.75 2.30 -2.12
N GLN A 442 -6.05 2.36 -2.45
CA GLN A 442 -7.12 2.54 -1.44
C GLN A 442 -7.21 1.36 -0.48
N ASN A 443 -7.08 0.13 -1.00
CA ASN A 443 -7.13 -1.09 -0.20
C ASN A 443 -5.91 -1.20 0.74
N LEU A 444 -4.71 -0.81 0.29
CA LEU A 444 -3.53 -0.71 1.15
C LEU A 444 -3.70 0.34 2.25
N GLN A 445 -4.25 1.52 1.93
CA GLN A 445 -4.54 2.55 2.93
C GLN A 445 -5.49 2.02 4.00
N ARG A 446 -6.56 1.32 3.60
CA ARG A 446 -7.51 0.69 4.52
C ARG A 446 -6.83 -0.37 5.41
N LEU A 447 -6.06 -1.27 4.81
CA LEU A 447 -5.31 -2.31 5.53
C LEU A 447 -4.39 -1.70 6.61
N VAL A 448 -3.61 -0.68 6.23
CA VAL A 448 -2.73 0.01 7.17
C VAL A 448 -3.54 0.69 8.27
N LEU A 449 -4.67 1.34 7.96
CA LEU A 449 -5.55 1.97 8.96
C LEU A 449 -6.18 0.98 9.94
N GLU A 450 -6.54 -0.22 9.50
CA GLU A 450 -7.13 -1.28 10.34
C GLU A 450 -6.09 -2.00 11.22
N THR A 451 -4.81 -1.97 10.84
CA THR A 451 -3.73 -2.63 11.59
C THR A 451 -3.51 -1.96 12.96
N PRO A 452 -3.51 -2.70 14.09
CA PRO A 452 -3.28 -2.13 15.42
C PRO A 452 -1.87 -1.52 15.56
N ILE A 453 -1.76 -0.37 16.23
CA ILE A 453 -0.47 0.23 16.58
C ILE A 453 0.00 -0.43 17.87
N GLN A 454 1.15 -1.11 17.87
CA GLN A 454 1.71 -1.59 19.12
C GLN A 454 2.33 -0.39 19.85
N ALA A 455 1.88 -0.08 21.06
CA ALA A 455 2.49 0.99 21.83
C ALA A 455 3.92 0.57 22.19
N SER A 456 4.92 1.27 21.65
CA SER A 456 6.27 1.19 22.17
C SER A 456 6.21 1.67 23.62
N SER A 457 6.62 0.83 24.55
CA SER A 457 6.74 1.18 25.97
C SER A 457 7.84 2.23 26.14
N SER A 458 7.54 3.50 25.89
CA SER A 458 8.34 4.63 26.34
C SER A 458 7.90 5.04 27.75
N SER A 459 7.99 4.13 28.72
CA SER A 459 7.99 4.52 30.13
C SER A 459 9.42 4.89 30.53
N SER A 460 9.71 6.18 30.45
CA SER A 460 10.82 6.81 31.15
C SER A 460 10.73 6.50 32.65
N THR A 461 11.56 5.56 33.11
CA THR A 461 11.89 5.46 34.53
C THR A 461 13.21 6.22 34.76
N PRO A 462 13.31 7.07 35.80
CA PRO A 462 14.56 7.79 36.08
C PRO A 462 15.64 6.80 36.53
N PRO A 463 16.91 6.96 36.12
CA PRO A 463 17.98 6.11 36.61
C PRO A 463 18.33 6.49 38.06
N GLU A 464 18.12 5.57 39.00
CA GLU A 464 18.73 5.66 40.33
C GLU A 464 20.26 5.45 40.23
N PRO A 465 21.04 6.10 41.11
CA PRO A 465 22.46 6.31 40.89
C PRO A 465 23.29 5.05 41.18
N ALA A 466 24.28 4.85 40.32
CA ALA A 466 25.30 3.81 40.41
C ALA A 466 26.00 3.80 41.79
N ALA A 467 25.95 2.64 42.47
CA ALA A 467 26.86 2.30 43.55
C ALA A 467 27.83 1.22 43.06
N SER A 468 29.05 1.68 42.78
CA SER A 468 30.27 0.91 42.57
C SER A 468 30.57 -0.02 43.75
N LYS A 469 30.78 -1.32 43.50
CA LYS A 469 31.79 -2.13 44.21
C LYS A 469 32.40 -3.19 43.29
N SER A 470 33.69 -3.01 43.08
CA SER A 470 34.69 -3.97 42.62
C SER A 470 34.91 -5.09 43.65
N ASP A 471 35.02 -6.34 43.21
CA ASP A 471 36.27 -7.10 43.36
C ASP A 471 36.30 -8.42 42.54
N PRO A 472 37.49 -8.93 42.16
CA PRO A 472 37.70 -10.00 41.19
C PRO A 472 38.11 -11.36 41.82
N SER A 473 38.32 -12.36 40.95
CA SER A 473 38.86 -13.73 41.19
C SER A 473 37.77 -14.80 41.38
N GLY A 474 37.77 -15.95 40.72
CA GLY A 474 38.69 -16.62 39.81
C GLY A 474 38.35 -18.13 39.77
N GLY A 475 38.57 -18.81 38.64
CA GLY A 475 38.88 -20.25 38.64
C GLY A 475 37.86 -21.27 38.09
N ASN A 476 38.06 -21.61 36.81
CA ASN A 476 38.22 -22.97 36.23
C ASN A 476 37.10 -24.04 36.14
N THR A 477 36.77 -24.34 34.87
CA THR A 477 36.71 -25.67 34.19
C THR A 477 35.62 -26.71 34.54
N LYS A 478 34.77 -27.06 33.54
CA LYS A 478 34.84 -28.31 32.74
C LYS A 478 33.63 -28.53 31.79
N LYS A 479 33.96 -28.83 30.53
CA LYS A 479 33.29 -29.64 29.46
C LYS A 479 31.84 -30.12 29.65
N LYS A 480 31.00 -29.87 28.62
CA LYS A 480 30.08 -30.81 27.93
C LYS A 480 29.55 -30.13 26.65
N SER A 481 29.86 -30.64 25.46
CA SER A 481 29.10 -31.62 24.67
C SER A 481 28.13 -30.93 23.71
N LEU A 482 28.46 -31.03 22.41
CA LEU A 482 27.60 -30.68 21.29
C LEU A 482 26.36 -31.59 21.28
N MET A 483 25.18 -30.98 21.36
CA MET A 483 23.92 -31.54 20.86
C MET A 483 23.02 -30.35 20.53
N VAL A 484 22.83 -30.13 19.24
CA VAL A 484 21.88 -29.16 18.69
C VAL A 484 20.50 -29.79 18.84
N SER A 485 19.74 -29.30 19.80
CA SER A 485 18.32 -29.60 19.98
C SER A 485 17.57 -28.28 20.08
N SER A 486 16.64 -28.11 19.15
CA SER A 486 15.55 -27.15 19.10
C SER A 486 15.04 -26.67 20.46
N ALA A 487 15.17 -25.38 20.72
CA ALA A 487 14.25 -24.58 21.54
C ALA A 487 14.72 -23.11 21.52
N THR A 488 14.45 -22.39 20.44
CA THR A 488 14.50 -20.93 20.43
C THR A 488 13.09 -20.40 20.40
N THR A 489 12.46 -20.39 21.58
CA THR A 489 11.35 -19.50 21.88
C THR A 489 11.82 -18.51 22.94
N ALA A 490 11.44 -17.23 22.72
CA ALA A 490 11.56 -16.08 23.62
C ALA A 490 12.90 -15.30 23.61
N ALA A 491 13.10 -14.52 22.55
CA ALA A 491 13.59 -13.13 22.61
C ALA A 491 13.35 -12.41 21.27
N ALA A 492 12.09 -12.37 20.79
CA ALA A 492 11.73 -11.48 19.68
C ALA A 492 11.45 -10.10 20.28
N GLN A 493 12.29 -9.10 19.94
CA GLN A 493 11.89 -7.70 20.07
C GLN A 493 10.57 -7.55 19.29
N GLN A 494 9.49 -7.20 19.97
CA GLN A 494 8.18 -6.97 19.36
C GLN A 494 8.26 -5.72 18.48
N GLN A 495 8.67 -5.90 17.22
CA GLN A 495 8.59 -4.89 16.17
C GLN A 495 7.15 -4.78 15.66
N ASP A 496 6.72 -3.57 15.32
CA ASP A 496 5.43 -3.38 14.67
C ASP A 496 5.33 -4.19 13.38
N PRO A 497 4.15 -4.73 13.05
CA PRO A 497 3.94 -5.48 11.80
C PRO A 497 4.08 -4.61 10.53
N PHE A 498 4.10 -3.28 10.68
CA PHE A 498 4.20 -2.31 9.59
C PHE A 498 5.41 -1.40 9.79
N ASP A 499 6.27 -1.31 8.76
CA ASP A 499 7.44 -0.44 8.78
C ASP A 499 7.10 0.99 8.36
N TYR A 500 6.88 1.84 9.36
CA TYR A 500 6.59 3.26 9.16
C TYR A 500 7.78 4.02 8.55
N GLN A 501 9.02 3.70 8.93
CA GLN A 501 10.19 4.44 8.47
C GLN A 501 10.49 4.16 6.99
N ALA A 502 10.51 2.89 6.60
CA ALA A 502 10.69 2.52 5.20
C ALA A 502 9.58 3.09 4.31
N THR A 503 8.33 3.09 4.81
CA THR A 503 7.21 3.69 4.06
C THR A 503 7.38 5.19 3.86
N VAL A 504 7.72 5.95 4.91
CA VAL A 504 7.94 7.40 4.80
C VAL A 504 9.10 7.72 3.85
N ALA A 505 10.19 6.94 3.90
CA ALA A 505 11.31 7.09 2.99
C ALA A 505 10.88 6.87 1.53
N ASN A 506 10.13 5.81 1.24
CA ASN A 506 9.62 5.50 -0.09
C ASN A 506 8.62 6.57 -0.60
N LEU A 507 7.75 7.09 0.27
CA LEU A 507 6.83 8.18 -0.06
C LEU A 507 7.56 9.49 -0.37
N ARG A 508 8.62 9.82 0.38
CA ARG A 508 9.45 11.01 0.13
C ARG A 508 10.10 10.97 -1.25
N LEU A 509 10.55 9.80 -1.70
CA LEU A 509 11.11 9.65 -3.06
C LEU A 509 10.11 10.02 -4.15
N GLN A 510 8.81 9.81 -3.91
CA GLN A 510 7.75 10.12 -4.88
C GLN A 510 7.51 11.62 -5.07
N PHE A 511 8.00 12.50 -4.18
CA PHE A 511 7.89 13.96 -4.38
C PHE A 511 8.63 14.45 -5.63
N LEU A 512 9.59 13.66 -6.14
CA LEU A 512 10.32 13.95 -7.36
C LEU A 512 9.65 13.38 -8.62
N ASN A 513 8.51 12.70 -8.48
CA ASN A 513 7.80 12.10 -9.59
C ASN A 513 7.23 13.20 -10.52
N GLN A 514 7.22 12.96 -11.83
CA GLN A 514 6.72 13.91 -12.82
C GLN A 514 5.19 14.05 -12.76
N ASN A 515 4.49 12.98 -12.38
CA ASN A 515 3.04 12.93 -12.37
C ASN A 515 2.47 13.55 -11.09
N GLU A 516 1.52 14.47 -11.26
CA GLU A 516 0.87 15.18 -10.17
C GLU A 516 0.11 14.23 -9.24
N GLU A 517 -0.63 13.26 -9.80
CA GLU A 517 -1.45 12.30 -9.09
C GLU A 517 -0.61 11.45 -8.12
N THR A 518 0.59 11.07 -8.55
CA THR A 518 1.53 10.31 -7.71
C THR A 518 2.03 11.15 -6.55
N ARG A 519 2.44 12.41 -6.78
CA ARG A 519 2.89 13.31 -5.71
C ARG A 519 1.77 13.59 -4.71
N VAL A 520 0.57 13.85 -5.22
CA VAL A 520 -0.66 14.04 -4.45
C VAL A 520 -0.96 12.83 -3.56
N ALA A 521 -0.99 11.62 -4.14
CA ALA A 521 -1.25 10.40 -3.39
C ALA A 521 -0.20 10.13 -2.30
N SER A 522 1.06 10.50 -2.57
CA SER A 522 2.16 10.37 -1.61
C SER A 522 1.96 11.25 -0.37
N LEU A 523 1.49 12.48 -0.57
CA LEU A 523 1.13 13.39 0.52
C LEU A 523 -0.12 12.93 1.27
N ASP A 524 -1.13 12.39 0.57
CA ASP A 524 -2.32 11.80 1.20
C ASP A 524 -1.96 10.61 2.11
N TRP A 525 -0.99 9.78 1.69
CA TRP A 525 -0.43 8.73 2.54
C TRP A 525 0.25 9.28 3.79
N LEU A 526 1.09 10.32 3.67
CA LEU A 526 1.77 10.91 4.82
C LEU A 526 0.77 11.56 5.80
N LEU A 527 -0.27 12.24 5.29
CA LEU A 527 -1.37 12.78 6.09
C LEU A 527 -2.08 11.68 6.89
N MET A 528 -2.46 10.60 6.20
CA MET A 528 -3.12 9.44 6.78
C MET A 528 -2.25 8.77 7.85
N LEU A 529 -0.99 8.49 7.52
CA LEU A 529 -0.04 7.85 8.41
C LEU A 529 0.17 8.71 9.66
N HIS A 530 0.48 10.01 9.50
CA HIS A 530 0.73 10.90 10.64
C HIS A 530 -0.50 11.03 11.55
N LYS A 531 -1.71 10.96 11.00
CA LYS A 531 -2.96 10.94 11.79
C LYS A 531 -3.09 9.65 12.61
N LYS A 532 -2.66 8.53 12.03
CA LYS A 532 -2.69 7.21 12.68
C LYS A 532 -1.64 7.09 13.78
N ALA A 533 -0.37 7.41 13.49
CA ALA A 533 0.75 7.18 14.39
C ALA A 533 1.71 8.39 14.48
N PRO A 534 1.27 9.53 15.03
CA PRO A 534 2.03 10.79 14.99
C PRO A 534 3.44 10.66 15.59
N ASN A 535 3.59 9.88 16.67
CA ASN A 535 4.88 9.72 17.36
C ASN A 535 5.86 8.74 16.66
N LYS A 536 5.39 7.98 15.67
CA LYS A 536 6.21 7.01 14.92
C LYS A 536 6.65 7.55 13.55
N ILE A 537 6.07 8.66 13.13
CA ILE A 537 6.20 9.22 11.80
C ILE A 537 6.81 10.60 11.97
N LEU A 538 7.92 10.87 11.26
CA LEU A 538 8.60 12.16 11.27
C LEU A 538 9.24 12.51 12.62
N ALA A 539 10.16 11.65 13.09
CA ALA A 539 11.12 12.08 14.09
C ALA A 539 11.87 13.32 13.56
N SER A 540 12.19 14.27 14.46
CA SER A 540 12.63 15.63 14.14
C SER A 540 13.84 15.76 13.19
N ASP A 541 14.55 14.67 12.91
CA ASP A 541 15.83 14.66 12.18
C ASP A 541 15.85 13.86 10.85
N ASP A 542 14.71 13.36 10.34
CA ASP A 542 14.68 12.43 9.17
C ASP A 542 14.74 13.12 7.78
N GLY A 543 15.02 14.42 7.72
CA GLY A 543 15.10 15.16 6.45
C GLY A 543 13.78 15.30 5.67
N THR A 544 12.66 14.82 6.20
CA THR A 544 11.33 15.00 5.61
C THR A 544 10.86 16.44 5.67
N PHE A 545 11.11 17.15 6.78
CA PHE A 545 10.72 18.56 6.91
C PHE A 545 11.37 19.47 5.82
N PRO A 546 12.69 19.39 5.55
CA PRO A 546 13.28 20.06 4.40
C PRO A 546 12.68 19.65 3.05
N ALA A 547 12.27 18.39 2.88
CA ALA A 547 11.64 17.93 1.66
C ALA A 547 10.26 18.56 1.46
N LEU A 548 9.43 18.61 2.50
CA LEU A 548 8.12 19.29 2.50
C LEU A 548 8.28 20.78 2.17
N LEU A 549 9.21 21.48 2.83
CA LEU A 549 9.47 22.90 2.51
C LEU A 549 9.84 23.14 1.04
N LYS A 550 10.59 22.23 0.42
CA LYS A 550 10.91 22.30 -1.01
C LYS A 550 9.67 22.04 -1.89
N THR A 551 8.75 21.18 -1.43
CA THR A 551 7.48 20.88 -2.11
C THR A 551 6.55 22.10 -2.19
N LEU A 552 6.72 23.12 -1.34
CA LEU A 552 5.98 24.39 -1.46
C LEU A 552 6.26 25.15 -2.78
N SER A 553 7.37 24.83 -3.45
CA SER A 553 7.73 25.35 -4.77
C SER A 553 7.21 24.47 -5.92
N ASP A 554 6.40 23.43 -5.66
CA ASP A 554 5.85 22.54 -6.69
C ASP A 554 4.93 23.30 -7.67
N PRO A 555 4.93 22.97 -8.98
CA PRO A 555 4.05 23.59 -9.97
C PRO A 555 2.56 23.34 -9.73
N SER A 556 2.17 22.22 -9.09
CA SER A 556 0.76 21.94 -8.80
C SER A 556 0.31 22.65 -7.52
N GLU A 557 -0.84 23.33 -7.58
CA GLU A 557 -1.47 23.89 -6.38
C GLU A 557 -2.05 22.80 -5.47
N ASP A 558 -2.48 21.66 -6.01
CA ASP A 558 -3.05 20.55 -5.24
C ASP A 558 -2.00 19.85 -4.40
N VAL A 559 -0.78 19.71 -4.93
CA VAL A 559 0.40 19.22 -4.20
C VAL A 559 0.73 20.18 -3.05
N VAL A 560 0.88 21.47 -3.35
CA VAL A 560 1.17 22.48 -2.32
C VAL A 560 0.08 22.53 -1.23
N ARG A 561 -1.18 22.38 -1.60
CA ARG A 561 -2.30 22.39 -0.65
C ARG A 561 -2.19 21.23 0.36
N ARG A 562 -1.91 20.02 -0.12
CA ARG A 562 -1.76 18.82 0.73
C ARG A 562 -0.50 18.87 1.57
N ASP A 563 0.59 19.39 1.02
CA ASP A 563 1.84 19.61 1.73
C ASP A 563 1.65 20.58 2.92
N LEU A 564 0.94 21.68 2.71
CA LEU A 564 0.59 22.62 3.78
C LEU A 564 -0.36 22.03 4.82
N GLN A 565 -1.31 21.18 4.41
CA GLN A 565 -2.15 20.44 5.35
C GLN A 565 -1.32 19.51 6.22
N LEU A 566 -0.32 18.83 5.64
CA LEU A 566 0.57 17.94 6.37
C LEU A 566 1.46 18.72 7.34
N LEU A 567 2.08 19.81 6.90
CA LEU A 567 2.88 20.69 7.75
C LEU A 567 2.05 21.27 8.92
N ALA A 568 0.81 21.68 8.64
CA ALA A 568 -0.13 22.12 9.67
C ALA A 568 -0.46 20.99 10.66
N GLN A 569 -0.71 19.78 10.16
CA GLN A 569 -0.99 18.62 11.01
C GLN A 569 0.22 18.27 11.87
N ILE A 570 1.44 18.23 11.33
CA ILE A 570 2.65 17.97 12.14
C ILE A 570 2.79 19.04 13.23
N SER A 571 2.57 20.29 12.87
CA SER A 571 2.69 21.41 13.80
C SER A 571 1.62 21.42 14.91
N SER A 572 0.46 20.77 14.73
CA SER A 572 -0.57 20.72 15.76
C SER A 572 -0.32 19.60 16.79
N TYR A 573 0.40 18.55 16.40
CA TYR A 573 0.81 17.45 17.29
C TYR A 573 2.17 17.69 17.96
N SER A 574 2.95 18.65 17.48
CA SER A 574 4.28 18.99 18.00
C SER A 574 4.25 20.15 19.00
N ASP A 575 5.36 20.33 19.74
CA ASP A 575 5.53 21.44 20.67
C ASP A 575 5.51 22.82 19.98
N HIS A 576 5.24 23.87 20.76
CA HIS A 576 5.20 25.25 20.27
C HIS A 576 6.49 25.71 19.58
N ASP A 577 7.64 25.16 19.96
CA ASP A 577 8.93 25.45 19.34
C ASP A 577 9.00 24.95 17.89
N TYR A 578 8.39 23.81 17.59
CA TYR A 578 8.32 23.28 16.22
C TYR A 578 7.49 24.20 15.32
N PHE A 579 6.33 24.67 15.81
CA PHE A 579 5.51 25.64 15.08
C PHE A 579 6.29 26.92 14.76
N ARG A 580 7.03 27.46 15.74
CA ARG A 580 7.85 28.67 15.53
C ARG A 580 8.97 28.42 14.52
N SER A 581 9.66 27.28 14.60
CA SER A 581 10.68 26.86 13.64
C SER A 581 10.12 26.70 12.23
N PHE A 582 8.90 26.15 12.10
CA PHE A 582 8.18 26.05 10.84
C PHE A 582 7.92 27.41 10.22
N ILE A 583 7.35 28.36 10.97
CA ILE A 583 7.09 29.71 10.46
C ILE A 583 8.39 30.44 10.11
N MET A 584 9.45 30.28 10.91
CA MET A 584 10.77 30.85 10.58
C MET A 584 11.33 30.27 9.27
N SER A 585 11.24 28.96 9.07
CA SER A 585 11.72 28.31 7.85
C SER A 585 10.90 28.72 6.63
N LEU A 586 9.59 28.90 6.77
CA LEU A 586 8.71 29.41 5.72
C LEU A 586 9.08 30.86 5.32
N LEU A 587 9.31 31.74 6.30
CA LEU A 587 9.74 33.11 6.03
C LEU A 587 11.16 33.17 5.44
N SER A 588 12.05 32.28 5.87
CA SER A 588 13.38 32.11 5.27
C SER A 588 13.28 31.66 3.81
N LEU A 589 12.35 30.78 3.47
CA LEU A 589 12.08 30.37 2.09
C LEU A 589 11.56 31.55 1.25
N PHE A 590 10.61 32.34 1.75
CA PHE A 590 10.10 33.51 1.03
C PHE A 590 11.13 34.65 0.88
N SER A 591 12.00 34.85 1.86
CA SER A 591 13.08 35.85 1.77
C SER A 591 14.14 35.43 0.76
N THR A 592 14.48 34.14 0.70
CA THR A 592 15.44 33.57 -0.25
C THR A 592 14.87 33.51 -1.67
N ASP A 593 13.61 33.10 -1.83
CA ASP A 593 12.89 33.04 -3.12
C ASP A 593 11.70 34.01 -3.13
N ARG A 594 11.99 35.28 -3.47
CA ARG A 594 10.96 36.33 -3.56
C ARG A 594 9.91 36.06 -4.64
N ARG A 595 10.23 35.27 -5.68
CA ARG A 595 9.26 34.90 -6.73
C ARG A 595 8.20 33.95 -6.20
N LEU A 596 8.56 33.05 -5.29
CA LEU A 596 7.61 32.17 -4.62
C LEU A 596 6.58 32.99 -3.82
N LEU A 597 7.04 34.02 -3.09
CA LEU A 597 6.15 34.92 -2.35
C LEU A 597 5.18 35.65 -3.29
N GLU A 598 5.67 36.21 -4.39
CA GLU A 598 4.86 36.95 -5.36
C GLU A 598 3.80 36.07 -6.05
N THR A 599 4.17 34.86 -6.43
CA THR A 599 3.31 33.97 -7.23
C THR A 599 2.38 33.11 -6.36
N ARG A 600 2.88 32.59 -5.22
CA ARG A 600 2.18 31.60 -4.40
C ARG A 600 1.96 32.03 -2.95
N GLY A 601 2.58 33.11 -2.48
CA GLY A 601 2.50 33.54 -1.08
C GLY A 601 1.06 33.71 -0.57
N SER A 602 0.16 34.26 -1.40
CA SER A 602 -1.27 34.38 -1.06
C SER A 602 -1.94 33.03 -0.83
N LEU A 603 -1.72 32.05 -1.74
CA LEU A 603 -2.26 30.70 -1.61
C LEU A 603 -1.74 30.02 -0.34
N ILE A 604 -0.43 30.09 -0.10
CA ILE A 604 0.23 29.43 1.04
C ILE A 604 -0.32 29.95 2.37
N ILE A 605 -0.33 31.28 2.56
CA ILE A 605 -0.80 31.87 3.81
C ILE A 605 -2.29 31.63 4.03
N ARG A 606 -3.12 31.75 2.98
CA ARG A 606 -4.55 31.46 3.09
C ARG A 606 -4.80 30.01 3.47
N GLN A 607 -4.12 29.07 2.82
CA GLN A 607 -4.26 27.65 3.13
C GLN A 607 -3.82 27.32 4.56
N LEU A 608 -2.73 27.92 5.05
CA LEU A 608 -2.34 27.77 6.46
C LEU A 608 -3.40 28.31 7.41
N CYS A 609 -4.02 29.45 7.10
CA CYS A 609 -5.13 30.00 7.89
C CYS A 609 -6.41 29.14 7.83
N MET A 610 -6.56 28.26 6.84
CA MET A 610 -7.65 27.27 6.81
C MET A 610 -7.35 26.06 7.69
N SER A 611 -6.07 25.71 7.84
CA SER A 611 -5.64 24.48 8.53
C SER A 611 -5.22 24.71 9.99
N LEU A 612 -4.82 25.93 10.34
CA LEU A 612 -4.39 26.33 11.68
C LEU A 612 -5.12 27.61 12.11
N ASP A 613 -5.10 27.91 13.41
CA ASP A 613 -5.68 29.14 13.96
C ASP A 613 -5.03 30.40 13.32
N PRO A 614 -5.80 31.26 12.63
CA PRO A 614 -5.23 32.41 11.95
C PRO A 614 -4.59 33.44 12.87
N GLU A 615 -5.09 33.62 14.09
CA GLU A 615 -4.48 34.52 15.07
C GLU A 615 -3.06 34.04 15.40
N ARG A 616 -2.90 32.76 15.73
CA ARG A 616 -1.60 32.16 16.03
C ARG A 616 -0.60 32.35 14.88
N ILE A 617 -1.03 32.18 13.64
CA ILE A 617 -0.18 32.38 12.45
C ILE A 617 0.23 33.85 12.31
N TYR A 618 -0.74 34.77 12.34
CA TYR A 618 -0.47 36.19 12.14
C TYR A 618 0.41 36.76 13.26
N CYS A 619 0.19 36.36 14.52
CA CYS A 619 1.04 36.76 15.64
C CYS A 619 2.46 36.18 15.52
N ALA A 620 2.61 34.91 15.16
CA ALA A 620 3.94 34.31 15.00
C ALA A 620 4.73 34.96 13.86
N ILE A 621 4.09 35.22 12.72
CA ILE A 621 4.72 35.94 11.61
C ILE A 621 5.05 37.37 12.04
N ALA A 622 4.15 38.06 12.74
CA ALA A 622 4.38 39.41 13.25
C ALA A 622 5.59 39.48 14.19
N ASP A 623 5.69 38.56 15.16
CA ASP A 623 6.78 38.50 16.13
C ASP A 623 8.14 38.25 15.45
N ILE A 624 8.17 37.43 14.40
CA ILE A 624 9.40 37.16 13.62
C ILE A 624 9.75 38.40 12.77
N LEU A 625 8.78 38.99 12.07
CA LEU A 625 9.00 40.13 11.18
C LEU A 625 9.39 41.42 11.92
N GLU A 626 8.94 41.62 13.18
CA GLU A 626 9.35 42.78 13.99
C GLU A 626 10.88 42.83 14.19
N GLN A 627 11.52 41.67 14.25
CA GLN A 627 12.96 41.51 14.50
C GLN A 627 13.78 41.27 13.22
N ASP A 628 13.15 41.28 12.04
CA ASP A 628 13.80 40.94 10.77
C ASP A 628 14.80 42.03 10.34
N GLU A 629 15.96 41.59 9.83
CA GLU A 629 17.04 42.43 9.33
C GLU A 629 16.79 42.87 7.88
N ASP A 630 16.16 42.03 7.05
CA ASP A 630 15.76 42.41 5.69
C ASP A 630 14.45 43.20 5.73
N LEU A 631 14.60 44.52 5.88
CA LEU A 631 13.44 45.41 5.97
C LEU A 631 12.62 45.45 4.67
N GLU A 632 13.26 45.25 3.52
CA GLU A 632 12.57 45.23 2.24
C GLU A 632 11.64 44.01 2.16
N PHE A 633 12.17 42.83 2.48
CA PHE A 633 11.36 41.61 2.61
C PHE A 633 10.24 41.78 3.63
N ALA A 634 10.53 42.28 4.83
CA ALA A 634 9.51 42.50 5.86
C ALA A 634 8.39 43.43 5.37
N SER A 635 8.71 44.52 4.66
CA SER A 635 7.71 45.41 4.08
C SER A 635 6.85 44.73 3.01
N ILE A 636 7.44 43.91 2.13
CA ILE A 636 6.71 43.16 1.09
C ILE A 636 5.81 42.10 1.73
N MET A 637 6.31 41.37 2.73
CA MET A 637 5.54 40.34 3.43
C MET A 637 4.35 40.94 4.19
N ILE A 638 4.56 42.05 4.92
CA ILE A 638 3.48 42.79 5.60
C ILE A 638 2.44 43.31 4.60
N GLN A 639 2.88 43.81 3.44
CA GLN A 639 1.96 44.23 2.39
C GLN A 639 1.06 43.06 1.94
N ASN A 640 1.64 41.88 1.70
CA ASN A 640 0.89 40.69 1.32
C ASN A 640 -0.08 40.25 2.43
N LEU A 641 0.39 40.16 3.68
CA LEU A 641 -0.46 39.83 4.84
C LEU A 641 -1.62 40.80 5.00
N ASN A 642 -1.41 42.10 4.81
CA ASN A 642 -2.47 43.09 4.89
C ASN A 642 -3.53 42.91 3.79
N ILE A 643 -3.11 42.61 2.56
CA ILE A 643 -4.06 42.32 1.48
C ILE A 643 -4.88 41.08 1.82
N ILE A 644 -4.22 40.00 2.24
CA ILE A 644 -4.87 38.73 2.62
C ILE A 644 -5.85 38.96 3.78
N LEU A 645 -5.45 39.68 4.83
CA LEU A 645 -6.28 40.04 5.97
C LEU A 645 -7.58 40.72 5.57
N ILE A 646 -7.53 41.60 4.57
CA ILE A 646 -8.68 42.35 4.10
C ILE A 646 -9.55 41.52 3.16
N THR A 647 -8.95 40.77 2.23
CA THR A 647 -9.71 40.16 1.13
C THR A 647 -10.18 38.74 1.41
N SER A 648 -9.52 38.01 2.29
CA SER A 648 -9.72 36.57 2.51
C SER A 648 -10.91 36.30 3.45
N SER A 649 -11.74 35.31 3.11
CA SER A 649 -12.96 34.97 3.86
C SER A 649 -12.63 34.23 5.17
N GLU A 650 -11.54 33.46 5.17
CA GLU A 650 -11.00 32.67 6.27
C GLU A 650 -10.63 33.54 7.49
N LEU A 651 -10.37 34.83 7.26
CA LEU A 651 -9.95 35.80 8.29
C LEU A 651 -11.11 36.65 8.84
N THR A 652 -12.35 36.24 8.61
CA THR A 652 -13.54 37.00 9.02
C THR A 652 -13.60 37.21 10.53
N ASP A 653 -13.27 36.20 11.34
CA ASP A 653 -13.33 36.31 12.80
C ASP A 653 -12.14 37.11 13.36
N LEU A 654 -10.95 36.97 12.77
CA LEU A 654 -9.81 37.83 13.08
C LEU A 654 -10.14 39.31 12.83
N ARG A 655 -10.79 39.62 11.69
CA ARG A 655 -11.28 40.97 11.37
C ARG A 655 -12.34 41.47 12.36
N LYS A 656 -13.27 40.62 12.83
CA LYS A 656 -14.26 41.01 13.86
C LYS A 656 -13.57 41.37 15.18
N ARG A 657 -12.58 40.59 15.59
CA ARG A 657 -11.80 40.83 16.82
C ARG A 657 -10.99 42.12 16.76
N LEU A 658 -10.32 42.37 15.63
CA LEU A 658 -9.60 43.63 15.40
C LEU A 658 -10.53 44.85 15.42
N ARG A 659 -11.80 44.71 15.03
CA ARG A 659 -12.80 45.79 15.11
C ARG A 659 -13.30 46.07 16.52
N ASN A 660 -13.18 45.14 17.47
CA ASN A 660 -13.66 45.29 18.83
C ASN A 660 -12.50 45.27 19.82
N LEU A 661 -11.93 46.43 20.10
CA LEU A 661 -10.79 46.59 21.01
C LEU A 661 -11.21 46.78 22.49
N GLU A 662 -12.46 46.52 22.85
CA GLU A 662 -12.92 46.61 24.26
C GLU A 662 -12.27 45.50 25.13
N HIS A 663 -11.98 44.35 24.53
CA HIS A 663 -11.35 43.23 25.23
C HIS A 663 -9.82 43.30 25.20
N ARG A 664 -9.19 43.02 26.35
CA ARG A 664 -7.72 43.02 26.53
C ARG A 664 -6.98 42.14 25.53
N ASP A 665 -7.55 40.99 25.16
CA ASP A 665 -6.90 40.08 24.21
C ASP A 665 -6.93 40.60 22.77
N ASN A 666 -8.00 41.29 22.36
CA ASN A 666 -8.06 41.97 21.06
C ASN A 666 -7.08 43.15 21.01
N GLN A 667 -6.88 43.85 22.14
CA GLN A 667 -5.85 44.89 22.26
C GLN A 667 -4.42 44.32 22.15
N ARG A 668 -4.16 43.13 22.72
CA ARG A 668 -2.87 42.43 22.57
C ARG A 668 -2.61 42.04 21.12
N LEU A 669 -3.60 41.45 20.47
CA LEU A 669 -3.55 41.11 19.04
C LEU A 669 -3.24 42.35 18.19
N PHE A 670 -3.99 43.44 18.38
CA PHE A 670 -3.73 44.69 17.66
C PHE A 670 -2.30 45.20 17.89
N ASN A 671 -1.81 45.21 19.13
CA ASN A 671 -0.45 45.64 19.45
C ASN A 671 0.62 44.76 18.79
N ALA A 672 0.45 43.43 18.79
CA ALA A 672 1.38 42.50 18.17
C ALA A 672 1.47 42.73 16.64
N LEU A 673 0.33 42.82 15.96
CA LEU A 673 0.30 43.10 14.52
C LEU A 673 0.80 44.51 14.21
N TYR A 674 0.41 45.53 14.98
CA TYR A 674 0.80 46.91 14.71
C TYR A 674 2.32 47.08 14.65
N ARG A 675 3.05 46.45 15.58
CA ARG A 675 4.52 46.57 15.68
C ARG A 675 5.25 46.13 14.43
N SER A 676 4.85 45.01 13.83
CA SER A 676 5.43 44.52 12.57
C SER A 676 4.78 45.17 11.34
N TRP A 677 3.50 45.54 11.40
CA TRP A 677 2.85 46.29 10.32
C TRP A 677 3.53 47.64 10.07
N CYS A 678 4.21 48.20 11.08
CA CYS A 678 5.04 49.41 10.94
C CYS A 678 6.16 49.28 9.90
N HIS A 679 6.55 48.08 9.44
CA HIS A 679 7.48 47.94 8.31
C HIS A 679 6.90 48.46 6.99
N ASN A 680 5.56 48.56 6.87
CA ASN A 680 4.88 49.15 5.74
C ASN A 680 3.88 50.23 6.20
N ALA A 681 4.15 51.49 5.85
CA ALA A 681 3.34 52.63 6.30
C ALA A 681 1.86 52.52 5.92
N VAL A 682 1.57 52.14 4.68
CA VAL A 682 0.20 52.05 4.16
C VAL A 682 -0.55 50.88 4.81
N SER A 683 0.11 49.75 5.03
CA SER A 683 -0.47 48.60 5.73
C SER A 683 -0.76 48.91 7.21
N ALA A 684 0.15 49.55 7.94
CA ALA A 684 -0.11 49.97 9.33
C ALA A 684 -1.29 50.95 9.43
N PHE A 685 -1.36 51.89 8.49
CA PHE A 685 -2.48 52.81 8.40
C PHE A 685 -3.80 52.09 8.05
N SER A 686 -3.75 51.14 7.11
CA SER A 686 -4.88 50.25 6.76
C SER A 686 -5.37 49.43 7.96
N LEU A 687 -4.46 48.89 8.78
CA LEU A 687 -4.80 48.15 9.99
C LEU A 687 -5.54 49.03 11.02
N CYS A 688 -5.16 50.31 11.14
CA CYS A 688 -5.85 51.26 12.02
C CYS A 688 -7.27 51.56 11.52
N LEU A 689 -7.45 51.73 10.20
CA LEU A 689 -8.79 51.89 9.60
C LEU A 689 -9.65 50.63 9.79
N LEU A 690 -9.05 49.44 9.64
CA LEU A 690 -9.72 48.16 9.88
C LEU A 690 -10.17 48.04 11.34
N SER A 691 -9.34 48.48 12.27
CA SER A 691 -9.57 48.34 13.72
C SER A 691 -10.37 49.49 14.33
N GLN A 692 -10.90 50.41 13.51
CA GLN A 692 -11.68 51.60 13.94
C GLN A 692 -10.91 52.60 14.82
N VAL A 693 -9.57 52.56 14.82
CA VAL A 693 -8.74 53.48 15.60
C VAL A 693 -8.42 54.74 14.77
N TYR A 694 -9.46 55.49 14.43
CA TYR A 694 -9.36 56.61 13.48
C TYR A 694 -8.53 57.79 13.98
N GLU A 695 -8.55 58.06 15.29
CA GLU A 695 -7.74 59.13 15.88
C GLU A 695 -6.24 58.83 15.75
N HIS A 696 -5.83 57.60 16.07
CA HIS A 696 -4.44 57.16 15.90
C HIS A 696 -4.03 57.17 14.42
N ALA A 697 -4.89 56.71 13.52
CA ALA A 697 -4.67 56.78 12.07
C ALA A 697 -4.45 58.23 11.59
N ALA A 698 -5.24 59.19 12.10
CA ALA A 698 -5.10 60.60 11.75
C ALA A 698 -3.79 61.21 12.26
N ASN A 699 -3.32 60.77 13.44
CA ASN A 699 -2.01 61.17 13.98
C ASN A 699 -0.86 60.55 13.16
N MET A 700 -1.01 59.31 12.67
CA MET A 700 -0.04 58.70 11.75
C MET A 700 0.09 59.47 10.43
N LEU A 701 -0.99 60.03 9.88
CA LEU A 701 -0.92 60.84 8.64
C LEU A 701 -0.08 62.11 8.77
N GLN A 702 0.03 62.69 9.97
CA GLN A 702 0.94 63.83 10.17
C GLN A 702 2.41 63.41 9.94
N ILE A 703 2.73 62.15 10.25
CA ILE A 703 4.06 61.57 10.02
C ILE A 703 4.26 61.25 8.54
N PHE A 704 3.21 60.86 7.82
CA PHE A 704 3.29 60.59 6.37
C PHE A 704 3.81 61.80 5.59
N ALA A 705 3.54 63.02 6.06
CA ALA A 705 4.06 64.25 5.46
C ALA A 705 5.57 64.43 5.64
N GLU A 706 6.17 63.78 6.64
CA GLU A 706 7.62 63.79 6.92
C GLU A 706 8.36 62.66 6.17
N LEU A 707 7.64 61.67 5.64
CA LEU A 707 8.22 60.51 4.94
C LEU A 707 8.53 60.82 3.46
N GLU A 708 9.56 60.16 2.92
CA GLU A 708 9.82 60.19 1.47
C GLU A 708 8.68 59.48 0.69
N ILE A 709 7.88 60.25 -0.05
CA ILE A 709 6.79 59.71 -0.88
C ILE A 709 7.37 59.00 -2.12
N THR A 710 7.36 57.67 -2.09
CA THR A 710 7.83 56.81 -3.18
C THR A 710 6.70 56.37 -4.11
N VAL A 711 7.02 56.00 -5.36
CA VAL A 711 6.04 55.45 -6.32
C VAL A 711 5.35 54.20 -5.76
N ASN A 712 6.10 53.32 -5.09
CA ASN A 712 5.54 52.12 -4.44
C ASN A 712 4.52 52.47 -3.35
N MET A 713 4.79 53.51 -2.55
CA MET A 713 3.84 54.01 -1.55
C MET A 713 2.56 54.52 -2.21
N LEU A 714 2.67 55.29 -3.30
CA LEU A 714 1.48 55.78 -4.04
C LEU A 714 0.64 54.64 -4.62
N ILE A 715 1.29 53.61 -5.19
CA ILE A 715 0.59 52.41 -5.69
C ILE A 715 -0.13 51.68 -4.56
N GLN A 716 0.48 51.58 -3.37
CA GLN A 716 -0.17 50.96 -2.22
C GLN A 716 -1.34 51.79 -1.69
N VAL A 717 -1.23 53.12 -1.67
CA VAL A 717 -2.34 54.01 -1.30
C VAL A 717 -3.49 53.88 -2.31
N ASP A 718 -3.20 53.81 -3.61
CA ASP A 718 -4.19 53.55 -4.66
C ASP A 718 -4.92 52.23 -4.42
N LYS A 719 -4.18 51.14 -4.18
CA LYS A 719 -4.74 49.82 -3.82
C LYS A 719 -5.58 49.88 -2.54
N LEU A 720 -5.13 50.60 -1.51
CA LEU A 720 -5.90 50.77 -0.27
C LEU A 720 -7.26 51.44 -0.55
N VAL A 721 -7.28 52.50 -1.35
CA VAL A 721 -8.55 53.15 -1.74
C VAL A 721 -9.48 52.20 -2.46
N GLN A 722 -8.96 51.37 -3.37
CA GLN A 722 -9.76 50.32 -4.01
C GLN A 722 -10.30 49.31 -2.97
N LEU A 723 -9.48 48.92 -1.99
CA LEU A 723 -9.90 48.02 -0.91
C LEU A 723 -10.96 48.64 0.01
N LEU A 724 -10.98 49.96 0.21
CA LEU A 724 -12.05 50.63 0.97
C LEU A 724 -13.43 50.46 0.34
N GLU A 725 -13.49 50.16 -0.96
CA GLU A 725 -14.74 49.83 -1.66
C GLU A 725 -15.15 48.36 -1.52
N SER A 726 -14.28 47.52 -0.94
CA SER A 726 -14.60 46.11 -0.68
C SER A 726 -15.69 45.94 0.39
N PRO A 727 -16.43 44.81 0.38
CA PRO A 727 -17.46 44.53 1.39
C PRO A 727 -16.95 44.59 2.83
N VAL A 728 -15.66 44.34 3.06
CA VAL A 728 -15.04 44.35 4.38
C VAL A 728 -15.10 45.71 5.03
N PHE A 729 -14.99 46.79 4.26
CA PHE A 729 -15.06 48.17 4.74
C PHE A 729 -16.46 48.80 4.60
N THR A 730 -17.50 47.99 4.43
CA THR A 730 -18.89 48.49 4.39
C THR A 730 -19.25 49.28 5.65
N TYR A 731 -18.82 48.80 6.83
CA TYR A 731 -19.04 49.51 8.09
C TYR A 731 -18.39 50.90 8.08
N LEU A 732 -17.15 51.01 7.58
CA LEU A 732 -16.42 52.28 7.50
C LEU A 732 -17.15 53.26 6.58
N ARG A 733 -17.66 52.78 5.44
CA ARG A 733 -18.44 53.60 4.50
C ARG A 733 -19.78 54.07 5.09
N LEU A 734 -20.45 53.24 5.88
CA LEU A 734 -21.66 53.64 6.61
C LEU A 734 -21.36 54.67 7.71
N GLN A 735 -20.23 54.52 8.41
CA GLN A 735 -19.77 55.47 9.43
C GLN A 735 -19.46 56.87 8.88
N LEU A 736 -19.22 57.01 7.57
CA LEU A 736 -19.11 58.32 6.93
C LEU A 736 -20.40 59.13 7.03
N LEU A 737 -21.56 58.52 7.22
CA LEU A 737 -22.82 59.25 7.40
C LEU A 737 -22.89 59.98 8.77
N GLU A 738 -21.99 59.67 9.71
CA GLU A 738 -21.99 60.18 11.08
C GLU A 738 -20.72 61.01 11.38
N PRO A 739 -20.56 62.22 10.81
CA PRO A 739 -19.36 63.04 10.98
C PRO A 739 -19.12 63.49 12.44
N GLU A 740 -20.17 63.62 13.24
CA GLU A 740 -20.04 63.99 14.67
C GLU A 740 -19.44 62.87 15.50
N LYS A 741 -19.72 61.60 15.14
CA LYS A 741 -19.24 60.43 15.88
C LYS A 741 -17.86 59.97 15.42
N TYR A 742 -17.54 60.15 14.13
CA TYR A 742 -16.26 59.73 13.55
C TYR A 742 -15.52 60.86 12.80
N PRO A 743 -15.18 61.98 13.46
CA PRO A 743 -14.54 63.14 12.80
C PRO A 743 -13.15 62.80 12.26
N TYR A 744 -12.40 61.95 12.95
CA TYR A 744 -11.06 61.54 12.54
C TYR A 744 -11.06 60.64 11.29
N LEU A 745 -12.15 59.93 11.00
CA LEU A 745 -12.28 59.13 9.78
C LEU A 745 -12.29 60.04 8.53
N PHE A 746 -13.04 61.14 8.58
CA PHE A 746 -13.02 62.16 7.53
C PHE A 746 -11.64 62.75 7.33
N LYS A 747 -10.95 63.12 8.42
CA LYS A 747 -9.57 63.62 8.38
C LYS A 747 -8.62 62.61 7.74
N CYS A 748 -8.81 61.31 8.02
CA CYS A 748 -8.03 60.24 7.42
C CYS A 748 -8.24 60.15 5.90
N LEU A 749 -9.50 60.10 5.45
CA LEU A 749 -9.81 59.92 4.03
C LEU A 749 -9.48 61.15 3.19
N TYR A 750 -9.75 62.37 3.68
CA TYR A 750 -9.29 63.59 3.01
C TYR A 750 -7.77 63.71 3.02
N GLY A 751 -7.09 63.28 4.09
CA GLY A 751 -5.63 63.23 4.16
C GLY A 751 -5.03 62.31 3.09
N ILE A 752 -5.58 61.10 2.91
CA ILE A 752 -5.20 60.20 1.81
C ILE A 752 -5.46 60.85 0.45
N LEU A 753 -6.61 61.51 0.28
CA LEU A 753 -6.98 62.18 -0.96
C LEU A 753 -5.96 63.25 -1.36
N MET A 754 -5.37 63.94 -0.38
CA MET A 754 -4.32 64.95 -0.62
C MET A 754 -2.95 64.34 -0.95
N LEU A 755 -2.69 63.07 -0.59
CA LEU A 755 -1.46 62.36 -0.93
C LEU A 755 -1.50 61.74 -2.33
N LEU A 756 -2.69 61.45 -2.85
CA LEU A 756 -2.85 60.80 -4.14
C LEU A 756 -2.64 61.77 -5.31
N PRO A 757 -1.92 61.37 -6.37
CA PRO A 757 -2.00 62.06 -7.66
C PRO A 757 -3.41 61.91 -8.25
N GLN A 758 -3.75 62.71 -9.28
CA GLN A 758 -5.03 62.65 -10.02
C GLN A 758 -5.20 61.31 -10.78
N SER A 759 -5.42 60.25 -10.03
CA SER A 759 -5.53 58.86 -10.42
C SER A 759 -6.99 58.41 -10.43
N SER A 760 -7.24 57.18 -10.86
CA SER A 760 -8.55 56.54 -10.72
C SER A 760 -8.94 56.41 -9.24
N ALA A 761 -8.02 56.02 -8.34
CA ALA A 761 -8.28 55.98 -6.90
C ALA A 761 -8.64 57.36 -6.34
N PHE A 762 -7.95 58.43 -6.75
CA PHE A 762 -8.32 59.79 -6.37
C PHE A 762 -9.78 60.09 -6.75
N SER A 763 -10.16 59.74 -7.98
CA SER A 763 -11.54 59.94 -8.47
C SER A 763 -12.55 59.12 -7.68
N THR A 764 -12.26 57.84 -7.41
CA THR A 764 -13.11 56.95 -6.60
C THR A 764 -13.33 57.51 -5.20
N LEU A 765 -12.25 57.87 -4.50
CA LEU A 765 -12.33 58.40 -3.14
C LEU A 765 -13.01 59.77 -3.11
N ARG A 766 -12.69 60.66 -4.05
CA ARG A 766 -13.34 61.97 -4.18
C ARG A 766 -14.84 61.81 -4.41
N ASN A 767 -15.26 60.92 -5.31
CA ASN A 767 -16.66 60.68 -5.59
C ASN A 767 -17.38 60.15 -4.33
N ARG A 768 -16.79 59.17 -3.64
CA ARG A 768 -17.31 58.64 -2.36
C ARG A 768 -17.48 59.73 -1.32
N LEU A 769 -16.47 60.56 -1.10
CA LEU A 769 -16.52 61.67 -0.15
C LEU A 769 -17.53 62.74 -0.60
N SER A 770 -17.61 63.02 -1.90
CA SER A 770 -18.55 63.99 -2.46
C SER A 770 -20.01 63.59 -2.21
N SER A 771 -20.33 62.30 -2.36
CA SER A 771 -21.68 61.76 -2.11
C SER A 771 -22.14 61.91 -0.66
N VAL A 772 -21.19 61.98 0.29
CA VAL A 772 -21.48 62.13 1.73
C VAL A 772 -21.35 63.59 2.18
N SER A 773 -20.52 64.40 1.51
CA SER A 773 -20.26 65.80 1.87
C SER A 773 -21.45 66.75 1.69
N SER A 774 -22.51 66.33 0.99
CA SER A 774 -23.81 67.01 0.98
C SER A 774 -24.46 67.07 2.38
N LEU A 775 -24.05 66.20 3.30
CA LEU A 775 -24.52 66.15 4.71
C LEU A 775 -23.53 66.82 5.69
N GLY A 776 -22.24 66.91 5.33
CA GLY A 776 -21.17 67.35 6.25
C GLY A 776 -20.91 68.86 6.30
N PHE A 777 -21.36 69.64 5.32
CA PHE A 777 -21.04 71.07 5.25
C PHE A 777 -21.86 71.97 6.20
N LEU A 778 -22.86 71.42 6.91
CA LEU A 778 -23.73 72.22 7.80
C LEU A 778 -23.28 72.29 9.27
N HIS A 779 -22.26 71.54 9.72
CA HIS A 779 -22.00 71.40 11.17
C HIS A 779 -20.54 71.53 11.65
N VAL A 780 -19.62 72.02 10.82
CA VAL A 780 -18.25 72.39 11.27
C VAL A 780 -18.16 73.90 11.56
N LEU A 781 -19.03 74.41 12.43
CA LEU A 781 -18.90 75.75 13.03
C LEU A 781 -18.86 75.60 14.56
N PRO A 782 -17.94 76.27 15.27
CA PRO A 782 -17.95 76.25 16.73
C PRO A 782 -19.19 77.02 17.21
N LYS A 783 -20.11 76.36 17.92
CA LYS A 783 -21.26 77.03 18.52
C LYS A 783 -20.78 77.96 19.63
N ALA A 784 -20.85 79.26 19.36
CA ALA A 784 -20.72 80.31 20.35
C ALA A 784 -21.87 80.23 21.36
N THR A 785 -21.52 80.32 22.65
CA THR A 785 -22.43 80.60 23.77
C THR A 785 -23.18 81.91 23.58
N PRO A 786 -24.45 81.98 24.01
CA PRO A 786 -24.95 83.19 24.66
C PRO A 786 -25.52 82.90 26.04
N ALA A 787 -25.08 83.70 27.00
CA ALA A 787 -25.70 83.86 28.31
C ALA A 787 -26.97 84.72 28.18
N THR A 788 -28.08 84.36 28.85
CA THR A 788 -28.75 85.24 29.84
C THR A 788 -29.94 84.56 30.53
N SER A 789 -29.89 84.58 31.87
CA SER A 789 -30.97 84.83 32.85
C SER A 789 -32.37 84.20 32.66
N SER A 790 -32.74 83.32 33.59
CA SER A 790 -34.02 83.44 34.28
C SER A 790 -33.96 82.87 35.71
N THR A 791 -34.56 83.65 36.59
CA THR A 791 -34.55 83.57 38.05
C THR A 791 -35.59 82.56 38.57
N ALA A 792 -35.38 82.12 39.81
CA ALA A 792 -36.09 81.06 40.53
C ALA A 792 -37.60 81.28 40.80
N THR A 793 -38.32 80.16 40.96
CA THR A 793 -39.29 79.83 42.06
C THR A 793 -39.74 78.37 41.89
N SER A 794 -39.25 77.42 42.72
CA SER A 794 -39.95 76.74 43.85
C SER A 794 -41.34 76.19 43.50
N THR A 795 -41.63 74.89 43.54
CA THR A 795 -41.91 74.06 44.75
C THR A 795 -41.96 72.57 44.33
N SER A 796 -41.07 71.70 44.80
CA SER A 796 -41.23 70.77 45.94
C SER A 796 -42.42 69.78 45.87
N THR A 797 -42.13 68.52 45.52
CA THR A 797 -42.73 67.33 46.16
C THR A 797 -41.69 66.20 46.26
N ASP A 798 -41.23 66.05 47.50
CA ASP A 798 -40.87 64.85 48.24
C ASP A 798 -39.95 63.74 47.71
N ARG A 799 -38.79 63.72 48.38
CA ARG A 799 -37.87 62.62 48.66
C ARG A 799 -38.53 61.50 49.48
N LYS A 800 -38.10 60.24 49.25
CA LYS A 800 -37.21 59.48 50.17
C LYS A 800 -36.93 58.04 49.73
N GLY A 801 -35.68 57.63 49.96
CA GLY A 801 -35.20 56.24 50.06
C GLY A 801 -34.51 55.74 48.79
N SER A 802 -33.33 55.11 48.80
CA SER A 802 -32.42 54.67 49.86
C SER A 802 -31.08 54.35 49.20
N LYS A 803 -30.00 54.40 49.98
CA LYS A 803 -28.62 54.12 49.57
C LYS A 803 -28.42 52.64 49.21
N SER A 804 -27.66 52.36 48.16
CA SER A 804 -26.65 51.28 48.17
C SER A 804 -25.54 51.57 47.16
N SER A 805 -24.33 51.57 47.67
CA SER A 805 -23.04 51.71 47.00
C SER A 805 -22.73 50.57 46.02
N SER A 806 -22.29 50.89 44.81
CA SER A 806 -21.41 50.03 44.00
C SER A 806 -20.36 50.87 43.27
N THR A 807 -19.19 50.88 43.89
CA THR A 807 -17.86 50.74 43.30
C THR A 807 -17.65 51.18 41.85
N LYS A 808 -16.82 52.24 41.70
CA LYS A 808 -16.05 52.55 40.49
C LYS A 808 -15.42 51.27 39.92
N VAL A 809 -15.78 50.91 38.69
CA VAL A 809 -14.92 50.11 37.82
C VAL A 809 -14.19 51.11 36.95
N GLU A 810 -12.90 51.29 37.23
CA GLU A 810 -11.98 52.01 36.36
C GLU A 810 -11.89 51.29 35.02
N GLU A 811 -12.20 52.01 33.94
CA GLU A 811 -11.98 51.59 32.56
C GLU A 811 -10.47 51.43 32.31
N ILE A 812 -9.99 50.19 32.27
CA ILE A 812 -8.63 49.85 31.87
C ILE A 812 -8.55 49.92 30.34
N ASN A 813 -8.27 51.11 29.79
CA ASN A 813 -7.81 51.26 28.40
C ASN A 813 -6.29 50.94 28.35
N THR A 814 -5.92 49.76 27.85
CA THR A 814 -4.53 49.23 27.89
C THR A 814 -3.66 49.44 26.64
N ILE A 815 -4.14 50.12 25.59
CA ILE A 815 -3.31 50.44 24.41
C ILE A 815 -2.60 51.80 24.58
N LYS A 816 -1.27 51.79 24.59
CA LYS A 816 -0.44 53.01 24.63
C LYS A 816 -0.15 53.53 23.22
N TYR A 817 -1.10 54.27 22.66
CA TYR A 817 -1.00 54.80 21.29
C TYR A 817 0.23 55.73 21.07
N SER A 818 0.70 56.44 22.11
CA SER A 818 1.94 57.24 22.07
C SER A 818 3.18 56.39 21.76
N ASP A 819 3.27 55.23 22.39
CA ASP A 819 4.42 54.34 22.29
C ASP A 819 4.43 53.67 20.91
N LEU A 820 3.25 53.27 20.43
CA LEU A 820 3.04 52.76 19.08
C LEU A 820 3.44 53.78 18.00
N LEU A 821 3.07 55.04 18.18
CA LEU A 821 3.43 56.11 17.24
C LEU A 821 4.95 56.36 17.22
N THR A 822 5.59 56.29 18.39
CA THR A 822 7.05 56.40 18.51
C THR A 822 7.76 55.24 17.82
N HIS A 823 7.26 54.02 18.02
CA HIS A 823 7.74 52.82 17.33
C HIS A 823 7.60 52.95 15.81
N PHE A 824 6.44 53.38 15.32
CA PHE A 824 6.19 53.64 13.90
C PHE A 824 7.23 54.60 13.30
N LYS A 825 7.49 55.74 13.95
CA LYS A 825 8.53 56.70 13.52
C LYS A 825 9.92 56.06 13.46
N SER A 826 10.28 55.29 14.49
CA SER A 826 11.58 54.61 14.57
C SER A 826 11.78 53.63 13.41
N VAL A 827 10.79 52.77 13.15
CA VAL A 827 10.85 51.77 12.08
C VAL A 827 10.92 52.45 10.71
N GLN A 828 10.10 53.47 10.45
CA GLN A 828 10.14 54.21 9.19
C GLN A 828 11.49 54.92 8.96
N SER A 829 12.08 55.50 10.01
CA SER A 829 13.42 56.09 9.94
C SER A 829 14.50 55.03 9.63
N ARG A 830 14.37 53.80 10.15
CA ARG A 830 15.28 52.68 9.84
C ARG A 830 15.23 52.32 8.35
N HIS A 831 14.03 52.22 7.80
CA HIS A 831 13.79 52.01 6.36
C HIS A 831 14.38 53.12 5.48
N GLU A 832 14.19 54.39 5.86
CA GLU A 832 14.78 55.51 5.12
C GLU A 832 16.31 55.48 5.13
N LYS A 833 16.92 55.15 6.26
CA LYS A 833 18.37 55.00 6.37
C LYS A 833 18.88 53.88 5.47
N GLN A 834 18.23 52.71 5.47
CA GLN A 834 18.63 51.60 4.59
C GLN A 834 18.46 51.95 3.11
N ARG A 835 17.35 52.58 2.71
CA ARG A 835 17.17 53.06 1.32
C ARG A 835 18.26 54.03 0.90
N ARG A 836 18.65 54.96 1.78
CA ARG A 836 19.74 55.91 1.52
C ARG A 836 21.10 55.21 1.41
N GLN A 837 21.36 54.22 2.26
CA GLN A 837 22.58 53.40 2.19
C GLN A 837 22.64 52.60 0.89
N CYS A 838 21.56 51.93 0.47
CA CYS A 838 21.52 51.20 -0.81
C CYS A 838 21.72 52.13 -2.02
N LYS A 839 21.16 53.35 -1.99
CA LYS A 839 21.40 54.36 -3.06
C LYS A 839 22.87 54.81 -3.14
N LEU A 840 23.64 54.70 -2.05
CA LEU A 840 25.07 55.07 -1.99
C LEU A 840 26.01 53.92 -2.40
N THR A 841 25.59 52.66 -2.30
CA THR A 841 26.40 51.49 -2.69
C THR A 841 26.37 51.19 -4.19
N TYR A 842 25.39 51.74 -4.92
CA TYR A 842 25.21 51.57 -6.38
C TYR A 842 25.68 52.77 -7.21
N ASN A 843 26.16 53.84 -6.56
CA ASN A 843 26.90 54.94 -7.16
C ASN A 843 28.37 54.82 -6.79
#